data_AF-F4PUW7-F1
#
_entry.id   AF-F4PUW7-F1
#
_cell.length_a   1.000
_cell.length_b   1.000
_cell.length_c   1.000
_cell.angle_alpha   90.00
_cell.angle_beta   90.00
_cell.angle_gamma   90.00
#
_symmetry.space_group_name_H-M   'P 1'
#
loop_
_entity.id
_entity.type
_entity.pdbx_description
1 polymer ?
#
loop_
_entity_poly.entity_id
_entity_poly.type
_entity_poly.pdbx_seq_one_letter_code
_entity_poly.pdbx_strand_id
1 'polypeptide(L)'
;MGETKASTESDEIIMSKTMSNSNNNNNKTSGNEQDEIITVDQLQSLVKQRIDLEEELQTLRDYLIKGGGSLFGLNGSFVDKEGYPVILVMNDTNQQDTYLARCFYRLDYIWSPHLDIIIEVKKARARIACIQTDYKILMKSIEDGMLKLHAQNKPQQQTVPKPSSISTPTTSSSLTKESSIQSPAANPSSASAVGSALAPATATLATPVKNEEPFMDKGYNRMDLEIKIALDHHARKILTTEALAFLVELERKFRSARTVLLAKRQERQADLNRGIFPDFLKNTENVRKADWKCAAMPRDIMDRRVEITGPPERKMVINALNSGAKVFMADFEDANCPTWYNSIHGQINMIDINNRTISYKAPDGREYKLKPEVATLFVRPRGWHLDEEHVYIDGMPMSGSLFDFGLYFFHNYRIAMNRGSAPYFYLPKLESHLEARLWNEVFNFSQHYVGIPIGTIKATVLIETVLASFEMDEILYELREHSAGLNCGRWDYIFSIIKKFQQHPQFVLPDRAKVTMTSPFMESYVKLLIYTCHRRGVHAMGGMAAQIPIKDNKQANDVALEKVKADKLREVMFGHDGTWVAHPALIPTALEQFNLHMKTPNQIHIIPPNPSFTAKDILSIPEIKSDDISEEGLKGNIIVGVEYLDAWLNGNGCVPINHLMEDAATAEISRSQIWQWIKHKSKLSNGKVITLEYFNQILKELQPVLENRNKKSTTLKDSIPMFQSLIASPTFVDFLTPTAYQYVIRRERTAFNPKL
;
A
#
# COMPACT_ATOMS: atom_id res chain seq x y z
N MET A 1 -64.12 -14.51 -35.59
CA MET A 1 -64.28 -13.04 -35.72
C MET A 1 -63.80 -12.48 -34.39
N GLY A 2 -62.50 -12.15 -34.22
CA GLY A 2 -61.79 -10.97 -34.75
C GLY A 2 -62.06 -9.80 -33.78
N GLU A 3 -61.13 -9.06 -33.16
CA GLU A 3 -59.78 -8.55 -33.51
C GLU A 3 -59.11 -8.06 -32.19
N THR A 4 -57.88 -8.43 -31.85
CA THR A 4 -56.55 -7.80 -32.11
C THR A 4 -56.08 -6.77 -31.05
N LYS A 5 -54.85 -7.01 -30.56
CA LYS A 5 -54.06 -6.22 -29.59
C LYS A 5 -53.54 -4.90 -30.20
N ALA A 6 -53.35 -3.87 -29.37
CA ALA A 6 -52.52 -2.71 -29.68
C ALA A 6 -51.53 -2.40 -28.53
N SER A 7 -50.28 -2.27 -28.93
CA SER A 7 -49.09 -1.84 -28.19
C SER A 7 -48.93 -0.32 -28.21
N THR A 8 -48.28 0.21 -27.18
CA THR A 8 -47.91 1.62 -27.01
C THR A 8 -46.51 1.88 -27.58
N GLU A 9 -46.41 2.78 -28.57
CA GLU A 9 -45.18 3.48 -28.98
C GLU A 9 -45.37 4.98 -28.73
N SER A 10 -44.33 5.62 -28.20
CA SER A 10 -44.24 7.03 -27.84
C SER A 10 -43.47 7.80 -28.92
N ASP A 11 -44.01 8.96 -29.29
CA ASP A 11 -43.66 9.79 -30.44
C ASP A 11 -42.18 10.23 -30.54
N GLU A 12 -41.59 9.99 -31.71
CA GLU A 12 -40.39 10.64 -32.24
C GLU A 12 -40.73 11.98 -32.91
N ILE A 13 -39.89 13.00 -32.74
CA ILE A 13 -39.88 14.21 -33.59
C ILE A 13 -38.59 14.21 -34.43
N ILE A 14 -38.76 14.09 -35.75
CA ILE A 14 -37.72 14.15 -36.80
C ILE A 14 -37.73 15.55 -37.45
N MET A 15 -36.57 16.12 -37.79
CA MET A 15 -36.42 16.96 -38.99
C MET A 15 -35.06 16.81 -39.71
N SER A 16 -35.12 16.00 -40.78
CA SER A 16 -34.53 16.09 -42.14
C SER A 16 -33.07 16.51 -42.43
N LYS A 17 -32.37 15.59 -43.12
CA LYS A 17 -31.26 15.81 -44.08
C LYS A 17 -31.75 16.47 -45.37
N THR A 18 -30.92 17.34 -46.00
CA THR A 18 -30.74 17.32 -47.46
C THR A 18 -29.32 17.73 -47.91
N MET A 19 -28.85 16.98 -48.92
CA MET A 19 -27.58 16.84 -49.64
C MET A 19 -26.76 18.07 -50.08
N SER A 20 -25.42 17.90 -50.18
CA SER A 20 -24.72 17.71 -51.48
C SER A 20 -23.20 17.48 -51.35
N ASN A 21 -22.68 16.50 -52.10
CA ASN A 21 -21.27 16.12 -52.28
C ASN A 21 -20.44 17.18 -53.02
N SER A 22 -19.18 17.41 -52.60
CA SER A 22 -18.05 17.58 -53.53
C SER A 22 -16.70 17.25 -52.86
N ASN A 23 -15.94 16.35 -53.50
CA ASN A 23 -14.55 15.99 -53.21
C ASN A 23 -13.62 17.22 -53.05
N ASN A 24 -12.71 17.19 -52.06
CA ASN A 24 -11.28 17.34 -52.34
C ASN A 24 -10.38 16.95 -51.15
N ASN A 25 -9.27 16.30 -51.48
CA ASN A 25 -8.14 15.95 -50.62
C ASN A 25 -7.57 17.16 -49.86
N ASN A 26 -7.20 16.99 -48.58
CA ASN A 26 -5.83 17.26 -48.09
C ASN A 26 -5.65 16.92 -46.59
N ASN A 27 -4.52 16.25 -46.32
CA ASN A 27 -3.91 16.02 -45.01
C ASN A 27 -3.76 17.31 -44.18
N LYS A 28 -4.05 17.23 -42.86
CA LYS A 28 -3.14 17.64 -41.76
C LYS A 28 -3.76 17.42 -40.37
N THR A 29 -3.06 16.61 -39.59
CA THR A 29 -2.82 16.64 -38.13
C THR A 29 -3.51 17.73 -37.28
N SER A 30 -4.30 17.30 -36.28
CA SER A 30 -4.38 17.91 -34.94
C SER A 30 -5.06 16.95 -33.95
N GLY A 31 -4.59 16.95 -32.71
CA GLY A 31 -4.77 15.88 -31.71
C GLY A 31 -6.19 15.63 -31.21
N ASN A 32 -6.43 14.37 -30.83
CA ASN A 32 -7.62 13.93 -30.12
C ASN A 32 -7.37 14.05 -28.60
N GLU A 33 -7.86 15.13 -27.99
CA GLU A 33 -8.45 15.03 -26.66
C GLU A 33 -9.78 14.28 -26.84
N GLN A 34 -9.86 13.04 -26.37
CA GLN A 34 -11.15 12.38 -26.20
C GLN A 34 -11.75 12.93 -24.91
N ASP A 35 -12.59 13.96 -25.03
CA ASP A 35 -13.55 14.32 -23.99
C ASP A 35 -14.44 13.09 -23.73
N GLU A 36 -14.32 12.49 -22.54
CA GLU A 36 -15.25 11.47 -22.07
C GLU A 36 -16.65 12.09 -22.03
N ILE A 37 -17.51 11.69 -22.97
CA ILE A 37 -18.92 12.11 -22.99
C ILE A 37 -19.60 11.42 -21.81
N ILE A 38 -19.78 12.16 -20.72
CA ILE A 38 -20.62 11.77 -19.58
C ILE A 38 -22.05 11.56 -20.10
N THR A 39 -22.57 10.34 -20.01
CA THR A 39 -23.91 10.03 -20.51
C THR A 39 -24.98 10.25 -19.45
N VAL A 40 -26.17 10.67 -19.85
CA VAL A 40 -27.35 10.80 -18.97
C VAL A 40 -27.63 9.47 -18.25
N ASP A 41 -27.32 8.34 -18.89
CA ASP A 41 -27.46 7.00 -18.33
C ASP A 41 -26.58 6.75 -17.09
N GLN A 42 -25.36 7.30 -17.05
CA GLN A 42 -24.48 7.20 -15.88
C GLN A 42 -25.06 7.96 -14.68
N LEU A 43 -25.64 9.13 -14.94
CA LEU A 43 -26.26 9.99 -13.92
C LEU A 43 -27.55 9.35 -13.39
N GLN A 44 -28.38 8.80 -14.28
CA GLN A 44 -29.58 8.04 -13.93
C GLN A 44 -29.26 6.77 -13.14
N SER A 45 -28.17 6.07 -13.50
CA SER A 45 -27.70 4.88 -12.76
C SER A 45 -27.29 5.21 -11.33
N LEU A 46 -26.51 6.27 -11.11
CA LEU A 46 -26.12 6.70 -9.76
C LEU A 46 -27.31 7.16 -8.92
N VAL A 47 -28.27 7.88 -9.53
CA VAL A 47 -29.51 8.29 -8.85
C VAL A 47 -30.34 7.06 -8.47
N LYS A 48 -30.46 6.07 -9.36
CA LYS A 48 -31.17 4.83 -9.08
C LYS A 48 -30.51 4.04 -7.95
N GLN A 49 -29.19 3.85 -7.99
CA GLN A 49 -28.43 3.17 -6.93
C GLN A 49 -28.60 3.87 -5.57
N ARG A 50 -28.64 5.20 -5.56
CA ARG A 50 -28.92 5.97 -4.34
C ARG A 50 -30.33 5.71 -3.81
N ILE A 51 -31.35 5.74 -4.69
CA ILE A 51 -32.75 5.48 -4.31
C ILE A 51 -32.89 4.06 -3.74
N ASP A 52 -32.33 3.06 -4.42
CA ASP A 52 -32.39 1.65 -3.98
C ASP A 52 -31.73 1.48 -2.59
N LEU A 53 -30.59 2.14 -2.34
CA LEU A 53 -29.92 2.14 -1.02
C LEU A 53 -30.69 2.93 0.05
N GLU A 54 -31.40 3.99 -0.33
CA GLU A 54 -32.27 4.75 0.58
C GLU A 54 -33.50 3.92 0.99
N GLU A 55 -34.07 3.13 0.07
CA GLU A 55 -35.16 2.18 0.36
C GLU A 55 -34.70 1.01 1.25
N GLU A 56 -33.50 0.46 1.01
CA GLU A 56 -32.89 -0.57 1.86
C GLU A 56 -32.65 -0.02 3.29
N LEU A 57 -32.10 1.19 3.41
CA LEU A 57 -31.93 1.86 4.70
C LEU A 57 -33.27 2.12 5.40
N GLN A 58 -34.31 2.48 4.66
CA GLN A 58 -35.63 2.67 5.24
C GLN A 58 -36.20 1.36 5.76
N THR A 59 -36.00 0.25 5.04
CA THR A 59 -36.41 -1.10 5.46
C THR A 59 -35.68 -1.54 6.74
N LEU A 60 -34.37 -1.31 6.81
CA LEU A 60 -33.56 -1.61 8.00
C LEU A 60 -33.93 -0.72 9.19
N ARG A 61 -34.25 0.55 8.96
CA ARG A 61 -34.79 1.46 10.00
C ARG A 61 -36.15 1.00 10.50
N ASP A 62 -37.05 0.65 9.59
CA ASP A 62 -38.37 0.14 9.93
C ASP A 62 -38.28 -1.14 10.78
N TYR A 63 -37.32 -2.03 10.49
CA TYR A 63 -37.03 -3.20 11.32
C TYR A 63 -36.58 -2.83 12.74
N LEU A 64 -35.67 -1.85 12.88
CA LEU A 64 -35.18 -1.37 14.17
C LEU A 64 -36.26 -0.61 14.97
N ILE A 65 -37.16 0.11 14.28
CA ILE A 65 -38.26 0.89 14.88
C ILE A 65 -39.41 -0.01 15.32
N LYS A 66 -39.83 -0.95 14.48
CA LYS A 66 -41.03 -1.78 14.72
C LYS A 66 -40.77 -2.95 15.68
N GLY A 67 -39.51 -3.20 16.08
CA GLY A 67 -39.16 -4.30 16.98
C GLY A 67 -39.61 -5.66 16.43
N GLY A 68 -39.46 -5.85 15.12
CA GLY A 68 -40.11 -6.93 14.38
C GLY A 68 -39.52 -8.32 14.61
N GLY A 69 -40.01 -9.02 15.64
CA GLY A 69 -40.38 -10.44 15.52
C GLY A 69 -39.36 -11.51 15.95
N SER A 70 -39.62 -12.08 17.14
CA SER A 70 -39.43 -13.49 17.57
C SER A 70 -38.08 -14.23 17.40
N LEU A 71 -37.02 -13.66 16.82
CA LEU A 71 -35.68 -14.20 17.06
C LEU A 71 -35.19 -13.66 18.41
N PHE A 72 -35.16 -14.53 19.43
CA PHE A 72 -34.58 -14.29 20.76
C PHE A 72 -35.42 -13.55 21.81
N GLY A 73 -36.73 -13.37 21.60
CA GLY A 73 -37.68 -13.09 22.70
C GLY A 73 -37.61 -11.70 23.34
N LEU A 74 -37.00 -10.70 22.68
CA LEU A 74 -37.00 -9.31 23.13
C LEU A 74 -38.10 -8.50 22.42
N ASN A 75 -38.88 -7.73 23.18
CA ASN A 75 -39.94 -6.85 22.68
C ASN A 75 -39.58 -5.37 22.93
N GLY A 76 -39.65 -4.51 21.90
CA GLY A 76 -39.47 -3.05 22.05
C GLY A 76 -38.85 -2.36 20.83
N SER A 77 -38.87 -1.02 20.82
CA SER A 77 -38.15 -0.19 19.83
C SER A 77 -36.66 -0.19 20.13
N PHE A 78 -35.83 -0.50 19.13
CA PHE A 78 -34.36 -0.47 19.24
C PHE A 78 -33.76 0.85 18.74
N VAL A 79 -34.58 1.89 18.69
CA VAL A 79 -34.17 3.26 18.42
C VAL A 79 -34.66 4.21 19.50
N ASP A 80 -33.94 5.31 19.71
CA ASP A 80 -34.36 6.37 20.60
C ASP A 80 -35.49 7.22 19.96
N LYS A 81 -36.00 8.18 20.73
CA LYS A 81 -37.03 9.14 20.30
C LYS A 81 -36.68 9.99 19.06
N GLU A 82 -35.40 10.01 18.67
CA GLU A 82 -34.88 10.73 17.49
C GLU A 82 -34.55 9.76 16.33
N GLY A 83 -34.83 8.47 16.48
CA GLY A 83 -34.63 7.44 15.45
C GLY A 83 -33.21 6.88 15.37
N TYR A 84 -32.36 7.11 16.38
CA TYR A 84 -31.00 6.56 16.42
C TYR A 84 -30.99 5.17 17.06
N PRO A 85 -30.22 4.19 16.52
CA PRO A 85 -30.11 2.86 17.12
C PRO A 85 -29.66 2.90 18.59
N VAL A 86 -30.23 2.05 19.42
CA VAL A 86 -29.95 1.91 20.85
C VAL A 86 -29.57 0.46 21.11
N ILE A 87 -28.55 0.24 21.95
CA ILE A 87 -28.10 -1.12 22.29
C ILE A 87 -28.52 -1.42 23.72
N LEU A 88 -29.22 -2.54 23.90
CA LEU A 88 -29.56 -3.09 25.20
C LEU A 88 -28.41 -4.01 25.64
N VAL A 89 -27.84 -3.73 26.81
CA VAL A 89 -26.82 -4.59 27.42
C VAL A 89 -27.46 -5.29 28.62
N MET A 90 -27.29 -6.60 28.71
CA MET A 90 -27.61 -7.34 29.94
C MET A 90 -26.40 -7.33 30.85
N ASN A 91 -26.58 -6.85 32.07
CA ASN A 91 -25.54 -6.80 33.08
C ASN A 91 -25.43 -8.18 33.75
N ASP A 92 -24.33 -8.46 34.46
CA ASP A 92 -24.13 -9.71 35.22
C ASP A 92 -25.22 -9.99 36.29
N THR A 93 -26.10 -9.01 36.55
CA THR A 93 -27.26 -9.10 37.45
C THR A 93 -28.60 -9.34 36.74
N ASN A 94 -28.61 -9.61 35.42
CA ASN A 94 -29.83 -9.75 34.59
C ASN A 94 -30.75 -8.52 34.58
N GLN A 95 -30.26 -7.33 34.94
CA GLN A 95 -30.95 -6.06 34.71
C GLN A 95 -30.60 -5.52 33.32
N GLN A 96 -31.61 -4.96 32.63
CA GLN A 96 -31.47 -4.33 31.32
C GLN A 96 -31.05 -2.87 31.48
N ASP A 97 -29.85 -2.52 31.03
CA ASP A 97 -29.45 -1.13 30.87
C ASP A 97 -29.51 -0.70 29.40
N THR A 98 -30.03 0.51 29.17
CA THR A 98 -30.22 1.09 27.85
C THR A 98 -29.12 2.10 27.56
N TYR A 99 -28.26 1.83 26.56
CA TYR A 99 -27.18 2.75 26.17
C TYR A 99 -27.49 3.41 24.82
N LEU A 100 -27.51 4.75 24.81
CA LEU A 100 -27.62 5.55 23.59
C LEU A 100 -26.35 5.39 22.73
N ALA A 101 -26.47 4.81 21.53
CA ALA A 101 -25.36 4.69 20.58
C ALA A 101 -25.10 6.02 19.82
N ARG A 102 -25.15 7.15 20.52
CA ARG A 102 -24.86 8.48 19.95
C ARG A 102 -23.37 8.75 19.82
N CYS A 103 -22.55 8.09 20.62
CA CYS A 103 -21.10 8.23 20.58
C CYS A 103 -20.48 7.09 19.75
N PHE A 104 -19.78 7.47 18.69
CA PHE A 104 -18.75 6.65 18.07
C PHE A 104 -17.79 6.12 19.16
N TYR A 105 -17.09 5.00 18.91
CA TYR A 105 -15.90 4.49 19.63
C TYR A 105 -15.99 3.34 20.65
N ARG A 106 -17.12 2.74 20.99
CA ARG A 106 -17.10 1.54 21.88
C ARG A 106 -18.16 0.48 21.60
N LEU A 107 -18.16 -0.13 20.41
CA LEU A 107 -19.09 -1.23 20.12
C LEU A 107 -18.43 -2.55 19.71
N ASP A 108 -17.10 -2.62 19.73
CA ASP A 108 -16.37 -3.84 19.33
C ASP A 108 -16.27 -4.89 20.45
N TYR A 109 -16.91 -4.64 21.60
CA TYR A 109 -16.72 -5.43 22.83
C TYR A 109 -17.96 -6.23 23.27
N ILE A 110 -19.08 -6.20 22.53
CA ILE A 110 -20.29 -6.96 22.87
C ILE A 110 -20.88 -7.55 21.58
N TRP A 111 -20.81 -8.88 21.43
CA TRP A 111 -21.41 -9.56 20.28
C TRP A 111 -22.92 -9.68 20.47
N SER A 112 -23.69 -9.11 19.55
CA SER A 112 -25.14 -9.22 19.48
C SER A 112 -25.57 -9.29 18.01
N PRO A 113 -26.56 -10.12 17.62
CA PRO A 113 -27.08 -10.18 16.25
C PRO A 113 -27.57 -8.81 15.70
N HIS A 114 -27.87 -7.86 16.58
CA HIS A 114 -28.22 -6.49 16.20
C HIS A 114 -27.01 -5.64 15.75
N LEU A 115 -25.80 -6.01 16.15
CA LEU A 115 -24.56 -5.33 15.76
C LEU A 115 -24.32 -5.47 14.25
N ASP A 116 -24.64 -6.64 13.66
CA ASP A 116 -24.51 -6.88 12.22
C ASP A 116 -25.43 -5.96 11.42
N ILE A 117 -26.67 -5.77 11.87
CA ILE A 117 -27.64 -4.84 11.24
C ILE A 117 -27.17 -3.38 11.36
N ILE A 118 -26.62 -2.99 12.53
CA ILE A 118 -26.05 -1.65 12.72
C ILE A 118 -24.82 -1.44 11.82
N ILE A 119 -23.99 -2.47 11.64
CA ILE A 119 -22.84 -2.46 10.72
C ILE A 119 -23.32 -2.31 9.28
N GLU A 120 -24.36 -3.02 8.85
CA GLU A 120 -24.91 -2.87 7.50
C GLU A 120 -25.52 -1.49 7.26
N VAL A 121 -26.23 -0.91 8.24
CA VAL A 121 -26.69 0.49 8.18
C VAL A 121 -25.52 1.47 8.05
N LYS A 122 -24.40 1.24 8.76
CA LYS A 122 -23.18 2.06 8.63
C LYS A 122 -22.55 1.94 7.23
N LYS A 123 -22.43 0.72 6.70
CA LYS A 123 -21.90 0.47 5.35
C LYS A 123 -22.76 1.12 4.28
N ALA A 124 -24.08 1.01 4.37
CA ALA A 124 -25.02 1.64 3.43
C ALA A 124 -24.92 3.18 3.45
N ARG A 125 -24.82 3.80 4.64
CA ARG A 125 -24.62 5.27 4.75
C ARG A 125 -23.27 5.72 4.18
N ALA A 126 -22.21 4.95 4.40
CA ALA A 126 -20.90 5.23 3.81
C ALA A 126 -20.97 5.13 2.26
N ARG A 127 -21.66 4.12 1.72
CA ARG A 127 -21.89 3.98 0.27
C ARG A 127 -22.69 5.15 -0.30
N ILE A 128 -23.74 5.62 0.37
CA ILE A 128 -24.48 6.81 -0.05
C ILE A 128 -23.59 8.06 -0.05
N ALA A 129 -22.73 8.24 0.96
CA ALA A 129 -21.79 9.36 0.98
C ALA A 129 -20.78 9.29 -0.18
N CYS A 130 -20.33 8.09 -0.55
CA CYS A 130 -19.53 7.86 -1.75
C CYS A 130 -20.30 8.24 -3.03
N ILE A 131 -21.52 7.73 -3.21
CA ILE A 131 -22.36 8.05 -4.38
C ILE A 131 -22.65 9.56 -4.47
N GLN A 132 -22.86 10.24 -3.35
CA GLN A 132 -23.03 11.70 -3.30
C GLN A 132 -21.76 12.45 -3.71
N THR A 133 -20.59 11.90 -3.39
CA THR A 133 -19.29 12.47 -3.78
C THR A 133 -19.05 12.27 -5.27
N ASP A 134 -19.31 11.06 -5.79
CA ASP A 134 -19.22 10.74 -7.22
C ASP A 134 -20.19 11.60 -8.04
N TYR A 135 -21.42 11.80 -7.56
CA TYR A 135 -22.39 12.71 -8.16
C TYR A 135 -21.88 14.16 -8.20
N LYS A 136 -21.26 14.66 -7.12
CA LYS A 136 -20.67 16.02 -7.09
C LYS A 136 -19.52 16.17 -8.08
N ILE A 137 -18.66 15.17 -8.18
CA ILE A 137 -17.53 15.16 -9.14
C ILE A 137 -18.07 15.17 -10.58
N LEU A 138 -19.10 14.37 -10.86
CA LEU A 138 -19.73 14.29 -12.16
C LEU A 138 -20.43 15.60 -12.55
N MET A 139 -21.20 16.19 -11.63
CA MET A 139 -21.86 17.49 -11.84
C MET A 139 -20.86 18.62 -12.08
N LYS A 140 -19.73 18.63 -11.37
CA LYS A 140 -18.65 19.59 -11.61
C LYS A 140 -18.05 19.41 -13.00
N SER A 141 -17.86 18.17 -13.45
CA SER A 141 -17.36 17.89 -14.81
C SER A 141 -18.34 18.33 -15.90
N ILE A 142 -19.65 18.20 -15.66
CA ILE A 142 -20.71 18.73 -16.54
C ILE A 142 -20.66 20.26 -16.56
N GLU A 143 -20.54 20.91 -15.40
CA GLU A 143 -20.46 22.37 -15.28
C GLU A 143 -19.24 22.93 -16.02
N ASP A 144 -18.07 22.31 -15.84
CA ASP A 144 -16.84 22.65 -16.55
C ASP A 144 -16.98 22.45 -18.07
N GLY A 145 -17.67 21.37 -18.50
CA GLY A 145 -18.01 21.12 -19.90
C GLY A 145 -18.96 22.17 -20.49
N MET A 146 -19.99 22.59 -19.75
CA MET A 146 -20.90 23.65 -20.16
C MET A 146 -20.20 25.00 -20.25
N LEU A 147 -19.29 25.32 -19.33
CA LEU A 147 -18.48 26.54 -19.38
C LEU A 147 -17.58 26.56 -20.61
N LYS A 148 -16.96 25.42 -20.97
CA LYS A 148 -16.18 25.28 -22.21
C LYS A 148 -17.05 25.49 -23.46
N LEU A 149 -18.23 24.89 -23.52
CA LEU A 149 -19.19 25.06 -24.63
C LEU A 149 -19.71 26.50 -24.73
N HIS A 150 -19.93 27.18 -23.61
CA HIS A 150 -20.38 28.57 -23.58
C HIS A 150 -19.26 29.54 -24.00
N ALA A 151 -18.00 29.23 -23.66
CA ALA A 151 -16.84 29.97 -24.14
C ALA A 151 -16.64 29.82 -25.66
N GLN A 152 -16.97 28.65 -26.22
CA GLN A 152 -16.90 28.38 -27.66
C GLN A 152 -18.04 29.03 -28.46
N ASN A 153 -19.19 29.28 -27.85
CA ASN A 153 -20.39 29.84 -28.50
C ASN A 153 -20.58 31.36 -28.32
N LYS A 154 -19.58 32.12 -27.86
CA LYS A 154 -19.67 33.59 -27.86
C LYS A 154 -19.66 34.13 -29.30
N PRO A 155 -20.70 34.85 -29.77
CA PRO A 155 -20.67 35.47 -31.09
C PRO A 155 -19.63 36.60 -31.13
N GLN A 156 -18.75 36.57 -32.13
CA GLN A 156 -17.81 37.66 -32.43
C GLN A 156 -18.60 38.93 -32.76
N GLN A 157 -18.66 39.89 -31.83
CA GLN A 157 -19.14 41.23 -32.13
C GLN A 157 -18.12 41.94 -33.03
N GLN A 158 -18.58 42.24 -34.23
CA GLN A 158 -17.90 42.99 -35.28
C GLN A 158 -17.46 44.37 -34.79
N THR A 159 -16.23 44.72 -35.17
CA THR A 159 -15.67 46.06 -35.11
C THR A 159 -16.41 47.00 -36.08
N VAL A 160 -16.89 48.14 -35.57
CA VAL A 160 -17.36 49.28 -36.39
C VAL A 160 -16.61 50.54 -35.93
N PRO A 161 -16.11 51.39 -36.86
CA PRO A 161 -15.14 52.44 -36.57
C PRO A 161 -15.76 53.73 -36.00
N LYS A 162 -14.95 54.46 -35.22
CA LYS A 162 -15.22 55.82 -34.70
C LYS A 162 -15.55 56.82 -35.83
N PRO A 163 -16.48 57.76 -35.58
CA PRO A 163 -16.44 59.10 -36.15
C PRO A 163 -16.03 60.16 -35.12
N SER A 164 -15.52 61.26 -35.66
CA SER A 164 -14.83 62.37 -34.99
C SER A 164 -15.74 63.57 -34.66
N SER A 165 -15.36 64.26 -33.57
CA SER A 165 -15.32 65.72 -33.35
C SER A 165 -16.55 66.52 -32.84
N ILE A 166 -16.21 67.54 -32.01
CA ILE A 166 -16.94 68.77 -31.60
C ILE A 166 -17.91 68.58 -30.40
N SER A 167 -17.92 69.34 -29.28
CA SER A 167 -17.49 70.70 -28.88
C SER A 167 -17.32 70.82 -27.33
N THR A 168 -16.49 71.78 -26.90
CA THR A 168 -16.31 72.39 -25.55
C THR A 168 -17.53 73.29 -25.14
N PRO A 169 -17.63 73.97 -23.96
CA PRO A 169 -16.57 74.35 -22.98
C PRO A 169 -16.91 74.43 -21.45
N THR A 170 -15.86 74.83 -20.70
CA THR A 170 -15.80 75.59 -19.40
C THR A 170 -16.08 74.85 -18.08
N THR A 171 -15.32 74.98 -16.97
CA THR A 171 -14.52 76.10 -16.39
C THR A 171 -13.39 75.63 -15.43
N SER A 172 -12.27 76.40 -15.41
CA SER A 172 -11.34 76.79 -14.30
C SER A 172 -10.82 75.72 -13.30
N SER A 173 -9.54 75.61 -12.93
CA SER A 173 -8.57 76.67 -12.58
C SER A 173 -7.13 76.12 -12.45
N SER A 174 -6.14 76.82 -13.03
CA SER A 174 -4.81 77.23 -12.46
C SER A 174 -4.09 76.35 -11.41
N LEU A 175 -2.77 76.15 -11.39
CA LEU A 175 -1.62 76.89 -11.95
C LEU A 175 -0.33 76.06 -11.66
N THR A 176 0.54 75.90 -12.67
CA THR A 176 2.04 76.00 -12.68
C THR A 176 2.90 75.27 -11.63
N LYS A 177 4.07 74.66 -11.95
CA LYS A 177 5.24 75.15 -12.70
C LYS A 177 6.17 73.95 -13.00
N GLU A 178 6.67 73.76 -14.24
CA GLU A 178 8.08 73.96 -14.68
C GLU A 178 9.13 73.11 -13.93
N SER A 179 10.13 72.44 -14.53
CA SER A 179 10.66 72.44 -15.90
C SER A 179 11.72 71.33 -16.09
N SER A 180 12.02 71.05 -17.37
CA SER A 180 13.32 70.70 -17.98
C SER A 180 14.02 69.38 -17.58
N ILE A 181 14.07 68.36 -18.46
CA ILE A 181 14.99 68.19 -19.62
C ILE A 181 16.41 67.80 -19.17
N GLN A 182 16.86 66.57 -19.46
CA GLN A 182 17.86 66.24 -20.51
C GLN A 182 18.43 64.81 -20.32
N SER A 183 18.23 63.97 -21.32
CA SER A 183 19.16 62.91 -21.74
C SER A 183 20.02 63.46 -22.89
N PRO A 184 21.22 62.90 -23.17
CA PRO A 184 21.36 61.83 -24.17
C PRO A 184 22.46 60.78 -23.80
N ALA A 185 22.29 59.49 -24.06
CA ALA A 185 22.50 58.76 -25.33
C ALA A 185 23.90 58.94 -25.97
N ALA A 186 24.69 57.86 -26.02
CA ALA A 186 25.28 57.26 -27.25
C ALA A 186 26.46 56.30 -26.96
N ASN A 187 26.22 54.98 -27.08
CA ASN A 187 26.66 54.08 -28.18
C ASN A 187 28.16 54.00 -28.63
N PRO A 188 28.57 52.98 -29.44
CA PRO A 188 29.46 51.90 -29.00
C PRO A 188 30.66 51.61 -29.95
N SER A 189 31.58 50.73 -29.53
CA SER A 189 32.59 50.01 -30.36
C SER A 189 33.58 49.32 -29.41
N SER A 190 34.27 48.21 -29.66
CA SER A 190 34.39 47.28 -30.78
C SER A 190 35.29 46.11 -30.31
N ALA A 191 35.00 44.92 -30.83
CA ALA A 191 35.87 43.81 -31.25
C ALA A 191 37.26 43.48 -30.61
N SER A 192 37.45 42.16 -30.45
CA SER A 192 38.64 41.32 -30.78
C SER A 192 39.46 40.67 -29.64
N ALA A 193 39.22 39.36 -29.48
CA ALA A 193 40.13 38.24 -29.72
C ALA A 193 41.18 37.76 -28.67
N VAL A 194 41.13 36.43 -28.47
CA VAL A 194 42.16 35.42 -28.08
C VAL A 194 42.65 35.34 -26.63
N GLY A 195 42.44 34.16 -26.03
CA GLY A 195 43.50 33.47 -25.27
C GLY A 195 43.18 32.97 -23.86
N SER A 196 43.20 31.64 -23.71
CA SER A 196 43.85 30.92 -22.60
C SER A 196 43.26 30.92 -21.17
N ALA A 197 42.72 29.75 -20.81
CA ALA A 197 43.00 28.98 -19.58
C ALA A 197 42.42 29.37 -18.20
N LEU A 198 42.08 28.29 -17.47
CA LEU A 198 41.94 28.10 -16.02
C LEU A 198 40.62 28.53 -15.33
N ALA A 199 40.08 27.55 -14.58
CA ALA A 199 38.88 27.54 -13.73
C ALA A 199 38.94 28.52 -12.53
N PRO A 200 37.96 28.57 -11.60
CA PRO A 200 36.53 28.18 -11.63
C PRO A 200 35.60 29.41 -11.41
N ALA A 201 34.38 29.39 -11.95
CA ALA A 201 33.41 30.45 -11.66
C ALA A 201 32.82 30.26 -10.25
N THR A 202 33.20 31.18 -9.37
CA THR A 202 32.60 31.50 -8.09
C THR A 202 31.09 31.69 -8.22
N ALA A 203 30.32 30.92 -7.44
CA ALA A 203 28.90 31.15 -7.26
C ALA A 203 28.69 32.52 -6.60
N THR A 204 28.12 33.46 -7.34
CA THR A 204 27.71 34.76 -6.82
C THR A 204 26.61 34.53 -5.78
N LEU A 205 26.90 34.91 -4.54
CA LEU A 205 25.95 35.01 -3.44
C LEU A 205 24.75 35.85 -3.88
N ALA A 206 23.58 35.21 -4.01
CA ALA A 206 22.32 35.91 -4.10
C ALA A 206 22.09 36.67 -2.78
N THR A 207 21.82 37.96 -2.92
CA THR A 207 21.45 38.88 -1.84
C THR A 207 20.25 38.37 -1.03
N PRO A 208 20.17 38.68 0.28
CA PRO A 208 19.12 38.17 1.15
C PRO A 208 17.77 38.72 0.73
N VAL A 209 16.86 37.82 0.37
CA VAL A 209 15.44 38.14 0.22
C VAL A 209 14.93 38.57 1.60
N LYS A 210 14.36 39.77 1.66
CA LYS A 210 13.73 40.31 2.87
C LYS A 210 12.71 39.31 3.41
N ASN A 211 12.77 39.08 4.72
CA ASN A 211 11.78 38.34 5.50
C ASN A 211 10.37 38.82 5.15
N GLU A 212 9.64 38.02 4.37
CA GLU A 212 8.19 37.98 4.48
C GLU A 212 7.87 37.08 5.67
N GLU A 213 7.05 37.61 6.58
CA GLU A 213 6.62 36.93 7.79
C GLU A 213 6.02 35.55 7.48
N PRO A 214 6.18 34.56 8.37
CA PRO A 214 5.60 33.25 8.15
C PRO A 214 4.08 33.37 8.00
N PHE A 215 3.55 32.64 7.03
CA PHE A 215 2.14 32.42 6.74
C PHE A 215 1.44 31.80 7.96
N MET A 216 1.19 32.59 9.01
CA MET A 216 0.65 32.17 10.31
C MET A 216 -0.42 33.17 10.75
N ASP A 217 -1.41 33.46 9.91
CA ASP A 217 -2.68 34.03 10.38
C ASP A 217 -3.86 33.72 9.45
N LYS A 218 -4.18 32.44 9.32
CA LYS A 218 -5.52 32.00 8.95
C LYS A 218 -5.89 30.89 9.91
N GLY A 219 -6.89 31.13 10.76
CA GLY A 219 -7.30 30.29 11.88
C GLY A 219 -7.22 28.79 11.57
N TYR A 220 -6.15 28.15 12.05
CA TYR A 220 -6.12 26.71 12.19
C TYR A 220 -7.19 26.35 13.20
N ASN A 221 -8.31 25.79 12.73
CA ASN A 221 -9.06 24.85 13.54
C ASN A 221 -8.05 23.95 14.24
N ARG A 222 -8.13 23.82 15.57
CA ARG A 222 -7.29 22.92 16.38
C ARG A 222 -6.98 21.66 15.56
N MET A 223 -5.70 21.35 15.34
CA MET A 223 -5.33 20.05 14.81
C MET A 223 -5.95 19.01 15.75
N ASP A 224 -6.98 18.31 15.29
CA ASP A 224 -7.63 17.26 16.05
C ASP A 224 -6.72 16.04 15.99
N LEU A 225 -5.63 16.11 16.75
CA LEU A 225 -4.57 15.12 16.83
C LEU A 225 -4.51 14.60 18.26
N GLU A 226 -4.72 13.29 18.43
CA GLU A 226 -4.58 12.61 19.72
C GLU A 226 -3.49 11.55 19.64
N ILE A 227 -2.61 11.54 20.63
CA ILE A 227 -1.64 10.46 20.82
C ILE A 227 -2.07 9.66 22.04
N LYS A 228 -2.51 8.41 21.83
CA LYS A 228 -3.13 7.55 22.85
C LYS A 228 -2.12 6.70 23.62
N ILE A 229 -0.92 7.23 23.81
CA ILE A 229 0.16 6.61 24.58
C ILE A 229 1.06 7.69 25.19
N ALA A 230 1.74 7.36 26.29
CA ALA A 230 2.70 8.26 26.91
C ALA A 230 3.88 8.54 25.98
N LEU A 231 4.17 9.84 25.79
CA LEU A 231 5.33 10.28 25.03
C LEU A 231 6.57 10.38 25.92
N ASP A 232 7.45 9.40 25.78
CA ASP A 232 8.79 9.46 26.36
C ASP A 232 9.66 10.49 25.62
N HIS A 233 10.88 10.70 26.12
CA HIS A 233 11.81 11.66 25.56
C HIS A 233 12.28 11.30 24.13
N HIS A 234 12.22 10.02 23.76
CA HIS A 234 12.60 9.51 22.44
C HIS A 234 11.51 9.84 21.42
N ALA A 235 10.26 9.52 21.75
CA ALA A 235 9.09 9.83 20.93
C ALA A 235 8.94 11.33 20.69
N ARG A 236 9.19 12.18 21.69
CA ARG A 236 9.15 13.66 21.53
C ARG A 236 10.18 14.21 20.55
N LYS A 237 11.32 13.53 20.36
CA LYS A 237 12.33 13.92 19.36
C LYS A 237 11.93 13.58 17.94
N ILE A 238 11.12 12.53 17.77
CA ILE A 238 10.61 12.08 16.47
C ILE A 238 9.31 12.82 16.10
N LEU A 239 8.42 12.98 17.06
CA LEU A 239 7.12 13.61 16.90
C LEU A 239 7.23 15.11 17.20
N THR A 240 8.09 15.80 16.45
CA THR A 240 8.19 17.26 16.51
C THR A 240 6.92 17.89 15.96
N THR A 241 6.66 19.16 16.29
CA THR A 241 5.48 19.88 15.80
C THR A 241 5.38 19.85 14.27
N GLU A 242 6.50 20.04 13.58
CA GLU A 242 6.56 20.08 12.12
C GLU A 242 6.35 18.69 11.50
N ALA A 243 6.90 17.64 12.12
CA ALA A 243 6.67 16.27 11.70
C ALA A 243 5.20 15.88 11.88
N LEU A 244 4.59 16.22 13.02
CA LEU A 244 3.18 15.98 13.29
C LEU A 244 2.27 16.75 12.33
N ALA A 245 2.60 18.01 12.02
CA ALA A 245 1.87 18.80 11.03
C ALA A 245 1.90 18.13 9.65
N PHE A 246 3.07 17.64 9.23
CA PHE A 246 3.21 16.90 7.97
C PHE A 246 2.40 15.60 7.96
N LEU A 247 2.41 14.82 9.06
CA LEU A 247 1.60 13.61 9.20
C LEU A 247 0.10 13.91 9.15
N VAL A 248 -0.36 14.99 9.78
CA VAL A 248 -1.75 15.45 9.73
C VAL A 248 -2.18 15.79 8.30
N GLU A 249 -1.35 16.52 7.56
CA GLU A 249 -1.64 16.86 6.16
C GLU A 249 -1.65 15.62 5.26
N LEU A 250 -0.71 14.69 5.45
CA LEU A 250 -0.68 13.41 4.74
C LEU A 250 -1.99 12.63 4.96
N GLU A 251 -2.35 12.42 6.22
CA GLU A 251 -3.51 11.62 6.57
C GLU A 251 -4.81 12.26 6.06
N ARG A 252 -4.99 13.58 6.26
CA ARG A 252 -6.19 14.30 5.79
C ARG A 252 -6.34 14.25 4.28
N LYS A 253 -5.22 14.31 3.54
CA LYS A 253 -5.24 14.28 2.08
C LYS A 253 -5.54 12.89 1.52
N PHE A 254 -5.02 11.83 2.14
CA PHE A 254 -4.97 10.50 1.52
C PHE A 254 -5.82 9.43 2.19
N ARG A 255 -6.36 9.65 3.40
CA ARG A 255 -7.22 8.69 4.11
C ARG A 255 -8.40 8.23 3.25
N SER A 256 -9.13 9.16 2.65
CA SER A 256 -10.33 8.82 1.87
C SER A 256 -10.00 7.89 0.70
N ALA A 257 -8.94 8.21 -0.06
CA ALA A 257 -8.49 7.37 -1.17
C ALA A 257 -8.07 5.97 -0.69
N ARG A 258 -7.30 5.89 0.41
CA ARG A 258 -6.93 4.61 1.04
C ARG A 258 -8.17 3.79 1.42
N THR A 259 -9.14 4.40 2.11
CA THR A 259 -10.38 3.74 2.52
C THR A 259 -11.16 3.20 1.32
N VAL A 260 -11.28 3.98 0.24
CA VAL A 260 -11.94 3.56 -1.00
C VAL A 260 -11.22 2.37 -1.63
N LEU A 261 -9.89 2.37 -1.69
CA LEU A 261 -9.12 1.26 -2.25
C LEU A 261 -9.27 -0.03 -1.42
N LEU A 262 -9.25 0.08 -0.09
CA LEU A 262 -9.51 -1.06 0.79
C LEU A 262 -10.93 -1.63 0.61
N ALA A 263 -11.93 -0.77 0.38
CA ALA A 263 -13.28 -1.21 0.03
C ALA A 263 -13.34 -1.91 -1.33
N LYS A 264 -12.64 -1.39 -2.35
CA LYS A 264 -12.51 -2.04 -3.67
C LYS A 264 -11.86 -3.42 -3.59
N ARG A 265 -10.93 -3.66 -2.66
CA ARG A 265 -10.40 -5.01 -2.42
C ARG A 265 -11.49 -6.00 -2.01
N GLN A 266 -12.47 -5.57 -1.21
CA GLN A 266 -13.59 -6.41 -0.77
C GLN A 266 -14.59 -6.66 -1.91
N GLU A 267 -14.87 -5.64 -2.73
CA GLU A 267 -15.67 -5.80 -3.96
C GLU A 267 -15.01 -6.81 -4.91
N ARG A 268 -13.70 -6.67 -5.12
CA ARG A 268 -12.93 -7.60 -5.94
C ARG A 268 -12.93 -9.00 -5.35
N GLN A 269 -12.87 -9.16 -4.03
CA GLN A 269 -12.99 -10.47 -3.38
C GLN A 269 -14.37 -11.10 -3.62
N ALA A 270 -15.45 -10.30 -3.61
CA ALA A 270 -16.79 -10.79 -3.91
C ALA A 270 -16.91 -11.27 -5.37
N ASP A 271 -16.31 -10.55 -6.32
CA ASP A 271 -16.20 -11.00 -7.72
C ASP A 271 -15.47 -12.33 -7.85
N LEU A 272 -14.31 -12.44 -7.20
CA LEU A 272 -13.51 -13.66 -7.20
C LEU A 272 -14.32 -14.82 -6.64
N ASN A 273 -15.02 -14.64 -5.52
CA ASN A 273 -15.89 -15.65 -4.93
C ASN A 273 -17.01 -16.12 -5.89
N ARG A 274 -17.50 -15.24 -6.78
CA ARG A 274 -18.47 -15.58 -7.84
C ARG A 274 -17.86 -16.26 -9.07
N GLY A 275 -16.55 -16.48 -9.10
CA GLY A 275 -15.84 -17.10 -10.23
C GLY A 275 -15.38 -16.11 -11.31
N ILE A 276 -15.39 -14.81 -11.03
CA ILE A 276 -14.85 -13.78 -11.93
C ILE A 276 -13.35 -13.64 -11.66
N PHE A 277 -12.55 -14.51 -12.29
CA PHE A 277 -11.10 -14.58 -12.12
C PHE A 277 -10.36 -13.36 -12.74
N PRO A 278 -9.14 -13.04 -12.28
CA PRO A 278 -8.33 -11.97 -12.85
C PRO A 278 -7.83 -12.30 -14.25
N ASP A 279 -7.72 -11.26 -15.06
CA ASP A 279 -7.11 -11.25 -16.39
C ASP A 279 -6.41 -9.90 -16.58
N PHE A 280 -5.57 -9.80 -17.60
CA PHE A 280 -4.95 -8.53 -17.97
C PHE A 280 -6.02 -7.52 -18.39
N LEU A 281 -5.94 -6.32 -17.83
CA LEU A 281 -6.97 -5.28 -17.98
C LEU A 281 -7.07 -4.80 -19.45
N LYS A 282 -8.27 -4.82 -20.03
CA LYS A 282 -8.47 -4.38 -21.43
C LYS A 282 -8.34 -2.87 -21.59
N ASN A 283 -8.84 -2.09 -20.63
CA ASN A 283 -8.84 -0.63 -20.66
C ASN A 283 -7.43 -0.01 -20.57
N THR A 284 -6.44 -0.74 -20.04
CA THR A 284 -5.03 -0.29 -19.96
C THR A 284 -4.12 -0.96 -20.98
N GLU A 285 -4.67 -1.63 -21.99
CA GLU A 285 -3.87 -2.32 -23.02
C GLU A 285 -2.88 -1.39 -23.73
N ASN A 286 -3.26 -0.12 -23.94
CA ASN A 286 -2.39 0.89 -24.54
C ASN A 286 -1.15 1.19 -23.69
N VAL A 287 -1.26 1.16 -22.35
CA VAL A 287 -0.11 1.28 -21.44
C VAL A 287 0.85 0.12 -21.67
N ARG A 288 0.32 -1.10 -21.77
CA ARG A 288 1.13 -2.29 -22.00
C ARG A 288 1.78 -2.33 -23.38
N LYS A 289 1.10 -1.84 -24.42
CA LYS A 289 1.64 -1.84 -25.79
C LYS A 289 2.60 -0.69 -26.06
N ALA A 290 2.43 0.46 -25.41
CA ALA A 290 3.27 1.64 -25.63
C ALA A 290 4.74 1.42 -25.25
N ASP A 291 5.62 2.13 -25.95
CA ASP A 291 7.06 2.16 -25.68
C ASP A 291 7.38 3.31 -24.72
N TRP A 292 7.46 2.98 -23.44
CA TRP A 292 7.81 3.89 -22.36
C TRP A 292 8.68 3.16 -21.34
N LYS A 293 9.46 3.94 -20.57
CA LYS A 293 10.32 3.48 -19.49
C LYS A 293 10.10 4.33 -18.24
N CYS A 294 10.44 3.77 -17.08
CA CYS A 294 10.52 4.54 -15.85
C CYS A 294 11.69 5.53 -15.90
N ALA A 295 11.63 6.55 -15.06
CA ALA A 295 12.69 7.52 -14.86
C ALA A 295 13.99 6.82 -14.41
N ALA A 296 15.13 7.39 -14.79
CA ALA A 296 16.43 6.83 -14.48
C ALA A 296 16.65 6.64 -12.96
N MET A 297 17.43 5.63 -12.62
CA MET A 297 17.73 5.29 -11.24
C MET A 297 18.98 6.04 -10.74
N PRO A 298 19.01 6.45 -9.47
CA PRO A 298 20.20 6.98 -8.82
C PRO A 298 21.37 6.00 -8.85
N ARG A 299 22.59 6.54 -8.89
CA ARG A 299 23.83 5.76 -9.04
C ARG A 299 24.04 4.74 -7.92
N ASP A 300 23.69 5.09 -6.69
CA ASP A 300 23.91 4.27 -5.49
C ASP A 300 22.97 3.06 -5.37
N ILE A 301 21.96 2.97 -6.25
CA ILE A 301 21.05 1.83 -6.35
C ILE A 301 21.11 1.14 -7.72
N MET A 302 22.10 1.45 -8.57
CA MET A 302 22.26 0.76 -9.85
C MET A 302 22.68 -0.72 -9.67
N ASP A 303 23.51 -1.01 -8.66
CA ASP A 303 23.95 -2.36 -8.30
C ASP A 303 23.24 -2.81 -7.03
N ARG A 304 22.31 -3.76 -7.18
CA ARG A 304 21.48 -4.30 -6.09
C ARG A 304 21.61 -5.81 -5.96
N ARG A 305 22.73 -6.37 -6.41
CA ARG A 305 22.90 -7.83 -6.61
C ARG A 305 22.54 -8.69 -5.40
N VAL A 306 22.75 -8.20 -4.18
CA VAL A 306 22.32 -8.84 -2.93
C VAL A 306 21.81 -7.78 -1.98
N GLU A 307 20.59 -7.97 -1.49
CA GLU A 307 20.00 -7.18 -0.43
C GLU A 307 19.73 -8.04 0.80
N ILE A 308 19.91 -7.46 1.98
CA ILE A 308 19.55 -8.08 3.25
C ILE A 308 18.31 -7.38 3.82
N THR A 309 17.40 -8.16 4.40
CA THR A 309 16.20 -7.64 5.06
C THR A 309 16.28 -7.85 6.58
N GLY A 310 15.59 -7.01 7.35
CA GLY A 310 15.48 -7.20 8.79
C GLY A 310 14.78 -6.05 9.51
N PRO A 311 14.40 -6.27 10.78
CA PRO A 311 13.68 -5.28 11.57
C PRO A 311 14.54 -4.04 11.85
N PRO A 312 13.93 -2.89 12.16
CA PRO A 312 14.63 -1.66 12.47
C PRO A 312 15.20 -1.65 13.90
N GLU A 313 15.57 -2.81 14.45
CA GLU A 313 16.20 -2.95 15.77
C GLU A 313 17.67 -2.54 15.70
N ARG A 314 18.12 -1.76 16.69
CA ARG A 314 19.37 -1.00 16.65
C ARG A 314 20.62 -1.86 16.40
N LYS A 315 20.74 -3.03 17.01
CA LYS A 315 21.88 -3.93 16.78
C LYS A 315 21.76 -4.61 15.41
N MET A 316 20.57 -5.06 15.04
CA MET A 316 20.30 -5.73 13.76
C MET A 316 20.59 -4.82 12.57
N VAL A 317 20.15 -3.56 12.60
CA VAL A 317 20.41 -2.59 11.51
C VAL A 317 21.91 -2.34 11.31
N ILE A 318 22.70 -2.23 12.39
CA ILE A 318 24.17 -2.06 12.28
C ILE A 318 24.79 -3.29 11.62
N ASN A 319 24.38 -4.49 12.02
CA ASN A 319 24.90 -5.73 11.44
C ASN A 319 24.51 -5.87 9.97
N ALA A 320 23.27 -5.54 9.61
CA ALA A 320 22.78 -5.59 8.24
C ALA A 320 23.50 -4.60 7.32
N LEU A 321 23.72 -3.36 7.76
CA LEU A 321 24.48 -2.35 7.01
C LEU A 321 25.95 -2.74 6.81
N ASN A 322 26.57 -3.39 7.81
CA ASN A 322 27.98 -3.82 7.78
C ASN A 322 28.21 -5.17 7.10
N SER A 323 27.16 -5.78 6.57
CA SER A 323 27.11 -7.19 6.17
C SER A 323 27.81 -7.49 4.84
N GLY A 324 28.04 -6.46 4.01
CA GLY A 324 28.56 -6.59 2.65
C GLY A 324 27.47 -6.69 1.57
N ALA A 325 26.19 -6.68 1.95
CA ALA A 325 25.09 -6.48 1.01
C ALA A 325 25.18 -5.11 0.32
N LYS A 326 24.58 -4.99 -0.87
CA LYS A 326 24.47 -3.69 -1.56
C LYS A 326 23.38 -2.83 -0.99
N VAL A 327 22.27 -3.45 -0.56
CA VAL A 327 21.12 -2.79 0.03
C VAL A 327 20.74 -3.47 1.35
N PHE A 328 20.32 -2.67 2.31
CA PHE A 328 19.61 -3.12 3.51
C PHE A 328 18.19 -2.57 3.48
N MET A 329 17.19 -3.46 3.49
CA MET A 329 15.79 -3.08 3.69
C MET A 329 15.46 -3.13 5.19
N ALA A 330 15.36 -1.96 5.81
CA ALA A 330 14.84 -1.79 7.15
C ALA A 330 13.32 -1.93 7.15
N ASP A 331 12.83 -2.90 7.90
CA ASP A 331 11.48 -3.40 7.72
C ASP A 331 10.53 -3.06 8.86
N PHE A 332 9.62 -2.12 8.65
CA PHE A 332 8.56 -1.78 9.60
C PHE A 332 7.30 -2.65 9.43
N GLU A 333 7.33 -3.59 8.48
CA GLU A 333 6.21 -4.43 8.11
C GLU A 333 6.37 -5.86 8.65
N ASP A 334 6.43 -6.92 7.83
CA ASP A 334 6.29 -8.30 8.27
C ASP A 334 7.35 -8.81 9.25
N ALA A 335 8.58 -8.28 9.21
CA ALA A 335 9.64 -8.64 10.17
C ALA A 335 9.56 -7.82 11.47
N ASN A 336 8.56 -6.94 11.63
CA ASN A 336 8.40 -6.07 12.78
C ASN A 336 7.03 -6.26 13.43
N CYS A 337 7.01 -6.37 14.76
CA CYS A 337 5.78 -6.15 15.51
C CYS A 337 5.66 -4.65 15.76
N PRO A 338 4.59 -3.97 15.28
CA PRO A 338 4.47 -2.52 15.32
C PRO A 338 4.04 -2.00 16.69
N THR A 339 4.70 -2.46 17.75
CA THR A 339 4.64 -1.82 19.08
C THR A 339 5.01 -0.34 18.94
N TRP A 340 4.51 0.51 19.83
CA TRP A 340 4.89 1.92 19.81
C TRP A 340 6.40 2.10 19.93
N TYR A 341 7.01 1.32 20.83
CA TYR A 341 8.45 1.31 21.03
C TYR A 341 9.19 0.98 19.73
N ASN A 342 8.88 -0.12 19.06
CA ASN A 342 9.58 -0.53 17.83
C ASN A 342 9.40 0.49 16.71
N SER A 343 8.20 1.04 16.57
CA SER A 343 7.89 2.03 15.53
C SER A 343 8.67 3.33 15.74
N ILE A 344 8.68 3.88 16.96
CA ILE A 344 9.42 5.11 17.28
C ILE A 344 10.94 4.90 17.29
N HIS A 345 11.42 3.85 17.96
CA HIS A 345 12.85 3.58 18.01
C HIS A 345 13.41 3.18 16.66
N GLY A 346 12.62 2.53 15.81
CA GLY A 346 12.99 2.28 14.43
C GLY A 346 13.28 3.57 13.67
N GLN A 347 12.42 4.59 13.81
CA GLN A 347 12.64 5.91 13.18
C GLN A 347 13.90 6.60 13.72
N ILE A 348 14.17 6.53 15.02
CA ILE A 348 15.42 7.02 15.62
C ILE A 348 16.63 6.32 14.99
N ASN A 349 16.56 5.00 14.83
CA ASN A 349 17.64 4.24 14.23
C ASN A 349 17.85 4.66 12.77
N MET A 350 16.81 4.94 12.00
CA MET A 350 16.94 5.44 10.62
C MET A 350 17.64 6.80 10.54
N ILE A 351 17.31 7.72 11.45
CA ILE A 351 17.97 9.04 11.56
C ILE A 351 19.46 8.86 11.87
N ASP A 352 19.79 8.02 12.86
CA ASP A 352 21.18 7.77 13.25
C ASP A 352 21.98 7.06 12.14
N ILE A 353 21.35 6.19 11.34
CA ILE A 353 21.97 5.51 10.19
C ILE A 353 22.36 6.52 9.11
N ASN A 354 21.43 7.42 8.75
CA ASN A 354 21.66 8.41 7.71
C ASN A 354 22.70 9.46 8.15
N ASN A 355 22.72 9.81 9.44
CA ASN A 355 23.78 10.64 10.03
C ASN A 355 25.11 9.91 10.23
N ARG A 356 25.15 8.57 10.09
CA ARG A 356 26.30 7.70 10.40
C ARG A 356 26.77 7.77 11.86
N THR A 357 25.85 8.10 12.77
CA THR A 357 26.11 8.21 14.22
C THR A 357 25.62 6.99 15.00
N ILE A 358 24.89 6.08 14.35
CA ILE A 358 24.34 4.89 15.01
C ILE A 358 25.45 4.04 15.65
N SER A 359 25.23 3.69 16.92
CA SER A 359 26.09 2.79 17.66
C SER A 359 25.28 2.00 18.68
N TYR A 360 25.75 0.82 19.03
CA TYR A 360 25.14 -0.04 20.04
C TYR A 360 26.22 -0.66 20.92
N LYS A 361 26.02 -0.62 22.23
CA LYS A 361 26.87 -1.32 23.21
C LYS A 361 26.08 -2.46 23.81
N ALA A 362 26.53 -3.68 23.58
CA ALA A 362 25.92 -4.88 24.11
C ALA A 362 26.17 -5.02 25.62
N PRO A 363 25.32 -5.78 26.35
CA PRO A 363 25.51 -6.01 27.79
C PRO A 363 26.86 -6.63 28.15
N ASP A 364 27.48 -7.37 27.23
CA ASP A 364 28.80 -7.97 27.38
C ASP A 364 29.97 -7.00 27.07
N GLY A 365 29.67 -5.73 26.82
CA GLY A 365 30.65 -4.68 26.55
C GLY A 365 31.04 -4.51 25.09
N ARG A 366 30.62 -5.40 24.17
CA ARG A 366 30.93 -5.27 22.74
C ARG A 366 30.26 -4.04 22.14
N GLU A 367 31.03 -3.24 21.41
CA GLU A 367 30.53 -2.08 20.67
C GLU A 367 30.35 -2.38 19.19
N TYR A 368 29.24 -1.93 18.64
CA TYR A 368 28.86 -2.05 17.25
C TYR A 368 28.70 -0.64 16.68
N LYS A 369 29.42 -0.34 15.60
CA LYS A 369 29.39 0.94 14.86
C LYS A 369 29.39 0.65 13.37
N LEU A 370 29.00 1.62 12.55
CA LEU A 370 29.06 1.49 11.10
C LEU A 370 30.51 1.44 10.62
N LYS A 371 30.76 0.59 9.62
CA LYS A 371 31.99 0.61 8.82
C LYS A 371 31.99 1.83 7.89
N PRO A 372 33.14 2.19 7.28
CA PRO A 372 33.19 3.29 6.30
C PRO A 372 32.28 3.06 5.10
N GLU A 373 32.28 1.83 4.57
CA GLU A 373 31.39 1.40 3.50
C GLU A 373 30.29 0.51 4.09
N VAL A 374 29.04 0.85 3.76
CA VAL A 374 27.85 0.15 4.23
C VAL A 374 26.81 0.07 3.11
N ALA A 375 25.88 -0.85 3.24
CA ALA A 375 24.75 -1.00 2.32
C ALA A 375 23.91 0.28 2.22
N THR A 376 23.29 0.50 1.04
CA THR A 376 22.30 1.55 0.84
C THR A 376 21.02 1.20 1.59
N LEU A 377 20.40 2.18 2.26
CA LEU A 377 19.21 1.98 3.09
C LEU A 377 17.93 2.10 2.24
N PHE A 378 17.08 1.10 2.33
CA PHE A 378 15.68 1.14 1.90
C PHE A 378 14.77 0.96 3.13
N VAL A 379 13.60 1.57 3.14
CA VAL A 379 12.61 1.40 4.21
C VAL A 379 11.35 0.74 3.66
N ARG A 380 10.89 -0.33 4.30
CA ARG A 380 9.59 -0.96 4.01
C ARG A 380 8.56 -0.50 5.04
N PRO A 381 7.67 0.47 4.74
CA PRO A 381 6.56 0.83 5.61
C PRO A 381 5.52 -0.28 5.68
N ARG A 382 4.66 -0.24 6.70
CA ARG A 382 3.46 -1.10 6.79
C ARG A 382 2.59 -1.00 5.53
N GLY A 383 1.96 -2.12 5.15
CA GLY A 383 1.02 -2.16 4.01
C GLY A 383 -0.30 -1.42 4.29
N TRP A 384 -1.05 -1.09 3.23
CA TRP A 384 -2.24 -0.23 3.30
C TRP A 384 -3.34 -0.69 4.27
N HIS A 385 -3.38 -1.96 4.63
CA HIS A 385 -4.39 -2.54 5.51
C HIS A 385 -4.13 -2.31 7.01
N LEU A 386 -2.95 -1.79 7.39
CA LEU A 386 -2.56 -1.56 8.78
C LEU A 386 -2.76 -0.11 9.20
N ASP A 387 -3.31 0.08 10.39
CA ASP A 387 -3.43 1.36 11.06
C ASP A 387 -2.32 1.55 12.11
N GLU A 388 -2.06 2.80 12.48
CA GLU A 388 -1.27 3.22 13.64
C GLU A 388 -2.22 3.61 14.77
N GLU A 389 -2.48 2.67 15.67
CA GLU A 389 -3.51 2.78 16.71
C GLU A 389 -3.03 3.57 17.94
N HIS A 390 -1.85 4.18 17.88
CA HIS A 390 -1.39 5.15 18.88
C HIS A 390 -1.67 6.60 18.46
N VAL A 391 -1.92 6.87 17.17
CA VAL A 391 -2.05 8.24 16.65
C VAL A 391 -3.38 8.40 15.94
N TYR A 392 -4.21 9.33 16.40
CA TYR A 392 -5.54 9.60 15.87
C TYR A 392 -5.57 11.01 15.29
N ILE A 393 -6.12 11.15 14.08
CA ILE A 393 -6.29 12.42 13.39
C ILE A 393 -7.76 12.55 13.00
N ASP A 394 -8.42 13.63 13.41
CA ASP A 394 -9.85 13.84 13.24
C ASP A 394 -10.67 12.64 13.77
N GLY A 395 -10.30 12.17 14.98
CA GLY A 395 -10.92 11.04 15.68
C GLY A 395 -10.65 9.65 15.10
N MET A 396 -9.92 9.49 13.99
CA MET A 396 -9.68 8.18 13.36
C MET A 396 -8.21 7.77 13.46
N PRO A 397 -7.88 6.48 13.64
CA PRO A 397 -6.49 6.04 13.66
C PRO A 397 -5.81 6.38 12.32
N MET A 398 -4.55 6.79 12.39
CA MET A 398 -3.75 7.14 11.22
C MET A 398 -3.40 5.88 10.42
N SER A 399 -3.20 5.98 9.10
CA SER A 399 -2.61 4.88 8.34
C SER A 399 -1.20 4.55 8.83
N GLY A 400 -0.92 3.27 9.12
CA GLY A 400 0.43 2.80 9.47
C GLY A 400 1.42 3.04 8.32
N SER A 401 0.98 2.85 7.07
CA SER A 401 1.76 3.15 5.87
C SER A 401 2.23 4.61 5.82
N LEU A 402 1.32 5.55 6.06
CA LEU A 402 1.62 6.99 6.02
C LEU A 402 2.44 7.42 7.24
N PHE A 403 2.24 6.79 8.39
CA PHE A 403 3.03 7.06 9.59
C PHE A 403 4.51 6.68 9.37
N ASP A 404 4.76 5.45 8.91
CA ASP A 404 6.11 4.94 8.71
C ASP A 404 6.85 5.70 7.60
N PHE A 405 6.19 5.87 6.45
CA PHE A 405 6.70 6.66 5.33
C PHE A 405 6.96 8.10 5.75
N GLY A 406 5.96 8.74 6.37
CA GLY A 406 5.97 10.17 6.65
C GLY A 406 7.09 10.53 7.61
N LEU A 407 7.27 9.77 8.69
CA LEU A 407 8.35 10.00 9.65
C LEU A 407 9.73 9.77 9.04
N TYR A 408 9.92 8.67 8.30
CA TYR A 408 11.21 8.39 7.67
C TYR A 408 11.56 9.48 6.65
N PHE A 409 10.64 9.78 5.74
CA PHE A 409 10.84 10.79 4.71
C PHE A 409 11.17 12.15 5.32
N PHE A 410 10.32 12.64 6.23
CA PHE A 410 10.43 13.99 6.80
C PHE A 410 11.77 14.23 7.50
N HIS A 411 12.23 13.25 8.29
CA HIS A 411 13.47 13.38 9.05
C HIS A 411 14.74 13.14 8.22
N ASN A 412 14.64 12.40 7.11
CA ASN A 412 15.84 11.88 6.44
C ASN A 412 16.10 12.44 5.03
N TYR A 413 15.13 13.08 4.35
CA TYR A 413 15.32 13.49 2.96
C TYR A 413 16.55 14.38 2.75
N ARG A 414 16.73 15.42 3.58
CA ARG A 414 17.92 16.31 3.48
C ARG A 414 19.21 15.56 3.78
N ILE A 415 19.20 14.68 4.78
CA ILE A 415 20.38 13.94 5.21
C ILE A 415 20.83 13.00 4.10
N ALA A 416 19.90 12.25 3.50
CA ALA A 416 20.18 11.34 2.39
C ALA A 416 20.69 12.09 1.16
N MET A 417 20.01 13.17 0.76
CA MET A 417 20.37 13.97 -0.42
C MET A 417 21.74 14.66 -0.30
N ASN A 418 22.05 15.23 0.87
CA ASN A 418 23.36 15.86 1.10
C ASN A 418 24.53 14.87 1.01
N ARG A 419 24.25 13.56 1.08
CA ARG A 419 25.24 12.49 0.96
C ARG A 419 25.27 11.85 -0.43
N GLY A 420 24.50 12.36 -1.39
CA GLY A 420 24.38 11.79 -2.74
C GLY A 420 23.49 10.55 -2.82
N SER A 421 22.57 10.36 -1.88
CA SER A 421 21.53 9.32 -1.87
C SER A 421 20.13 9.98 -1.86
N ALA A 422 19.07 9.21 -1.66
CA ALA A 422 17.71 9.75 -1.52
C ALA A 422 16.82 8.82 -0.67
N PRO A 423 15.61 9.26 -0.25
CA PRO A 423 14.66 8.38 0.43
C PRO A 423 14.20 7.24 -0.47
N TYR A 424 14.57 6.01 -0.09
CA TYR A 424 14.24 4.80 -0.84
C TYR A 424 13.30 3.89 -0.07
N PHE A 425 12.33 3.30 -0.79
CA PHE A 425 11.25 2.53 -0.19
C PHE A 425 11.06 1.16 -0.83
N TYR A 426 10.49 0.24 -0.05
CA TYR A 426 9.89 -1.00 -0.51
C TYR A 426 8.39 -0.97 -0.21
N LEU A 427 7.53 -1.20 -1.21
CA LEU A 427 6.07 -1.07 -1.05
C LEU A 427 5.40 -2.45 -1.02
N PRO A 428 4.87 -2.89 0.13
CA PRO A 428 4.35 -4.25 0.30
C PRO A 428 2.88 -4.38 -0.08
N LYS A 429 2.50 -5.62 -0.43
CA LYS A 429 1.12 -6.12 -0.47
C LYS A 429 0.13 -5.26 -1.26
N LEU A 430 0.58 -4.65 -2.37
CA LEU A 430 -0.32 -3.96 -3.29
C LEU A 430 -1.19 -4.99 -4.03
N GLU A 431 -2.46 -4.68 -4.25
CA GLU A 431 -3.39 -5.54 -4.98
C GLU A 431 -3.87 -4.95 -6.32
N SER A 432 -3.52 -3.69 -6.63
CA SER A 432 -3.84 -3.05 -7.91
C SER A 432 -2.90 -1.87 -8.23
N HIS A 433 -2.85 -1.47 -9.51
CA HIS A 433 -2.16 -0.26 -9.96
C HIS A 433 -2.73 1.02 -9.34
N LEU A 434 -4.02 1.04 -8.95
CA LEU A 434 -4.61 2.21 -8.29
C LEU A 434 -4.01 2.45 -6.90
N GLU A 435 -3.53 1.41 -6.23
CA GLU A 435 -2.79 1.56 -4.98
C GLU A 435 -1.36 2.04 -5.21
N ALA A 436 -0.76 1.70 -6.34
CA ALA A 436 0.50 2.30 -6.79
C ALA A 436 0.32 3.79 -7.14
N ARG A 437 -0.81 4.16 -7.73
CA ARG A 437 -1.19 5.56 -7.95
C ARG A 437 -1.31 6.33 -6.64
N LEU A 438 -1.95 5.76 -5.61
CA LEU A 438 -2.03 6.38 -4.28
C LEU A 438 -0.63 6.65 -3.72
N TRP A 439 0.29 5.68 -3.80
CA TRP A 439 1.68 5.90 -3.41
C TRP A 439 2.37 7.02 -4.22
N ASN A 440 2.15 7.04 -5.54
CA ASN A 440 2.68 8.10 -6.40
C ASN A 440 2.18 9.49 -5.99
N GLU A 441 0.89 9.62 -5.65
CA GLU A 441 0.30 10.87 -5.15
C GLU A 441 0.89 11.28 -3.79
N VAL A 442 1.10 10.32 -2.88
CA VAL A 442 1.79 10.55 -1.60
C VAL A 442 3.21 11.05 -1.81
N PHE A 443 3.97 10.44 -2.73
CA PHE A 443 5.34 10.86 -3.04
C PHE A 443 5.38 12.25 -3.67
N ASN A 444 4.49 12.51 -4.64
CA ASN A 444 4.37 13.82 -5.26
C ASN A 444 4.06 14.88 -4.21
N PHE A 445 3.03 14.67 -3.39
CA PHE A 445 2.67 15.61 -2.32
C PHE A 445 3.84 15.86 -1.37
N SER A 446 4.52 14.82 -0.92
CA SER A 446 5.61 14.92 0.06
C SER A 446 6.81 15.69 -0.49
N GLN A 447 7.18 15.46 -1.75
CA GLN A 447 8.27 16.18 -2.42
C GLN A 447 7.91 17.66 -2.64
N HIS A 448 6.66 17.96 -3.02
CA HIS A 448 6.18 19.35 -3.11
C HIS A 448 6.16 20.02 -1.73
N TYR A 449 5.69 19.33 -0.69
CA TYR A 449 5.58 19.85 0.67
C TYR A 449 6.94 20.33 1.21
N VAL A 450 8.01 19.59 0.94
CA VAL A 450 9.37 19.93 1.40
C VAL A 450 10.22 20.66 0.35
N GLY A 451 9.68 20.90 -0.85
CA GLY A 451 10.35 21.65 -1.93
C GLY A 451 11.52 20.92 -2.59
N ILE A 452 11.43 19.61 -2.83
CA ILE A 452 12.45 18.83 -3.56
C ILE A 452 11.92 18.34 -4.93
N PRO A 453 12.80 18.02 -5.90
CA PRO A 453 12.36 17.60 -7.23
C PRO A 453 11.49 16.33 -7.22
N ILE A 454 10.52 16.26 -8.14
CA ILE A 454 9.77 15.02 -8.42
C ILE A 454 10.71 13.95 -8.96
N GLY A 455 10.47 12.69 -8.58
CA GLY A 455 11.33 11.56 -8.93
C GLY A 455 12.56 11.40 -8.01
N THR A 456 12.68 12.21 -6.94
CA THR A 456 13.73 12.05 -5.93
C THR A 456 13.51 10.80 -5.09
N ILE A 457 12.27 10.60 -4.62
CA ILE A 457 11.88 9.36 -3.94
C ILE A 457 11.97 8.21 -4.95
N LYS A 458 12.56 7.08 -4.54
CA LYS A 458 12.50 5.84 -5.32
C LYS A 458 11.89 4.69 -4.52
N ALA A 459 11.13 3.82 -5.18
CA ALA A 459 10.39 2.74 -4.55
C ALA A 459 10.44 1.46 -5.38
N THR A 460 10.72 0.33 -4.71
CA THR A 460 10.57 -1.01 -5.30
C THR A 460 9.25 -1.61 -4.81
N VAL A 461 8.40 -2.11 -5.71
CA VAL A 461 7.12 -2.73 -5.32
C VAL A 461 7.28 -4.23 -5.19
N LEU A 462 6.80 -4.82 -4.10
CA LEU A 462 6.74 -6.27 -3.96
C LEU A 462 5.50 -6.76 -4.71
N ILE A 463 5.69 -7.55 -5.78
CA ILE A 463 4.56 -8.20 -6.47
C ILE A 463 4.28 -9.50 -5.73
N GLU A 464 3.80 -9.37 -4.50
CA GLU A 464 3.57 -10.48 -3.58
C GLU A 464 2.08 -10.74 -3.35
N THR A 465 1.23 -10.21 -4.22
CA THR A 465 -0.18 -10.58 -4.31
C THR A 465 -0.48 -11.11 -5.69
N VAL A 466 -1.34 -12.12 -5.79
CA VAL A 466 -1.65 -12.73 -7.08
C VAL A 466 -2.33 -11.75 -8.04
N LEU A 467 -3.09 -10.77 -7.52
CA LEU A 467 -3.76 -9.76 -8.34
C LEU A 467 -2.76 -8.77 -8.96
N ALA A 468 -1.72 -8.38 -8.22
CA ALA A 468 -0.69 -7.48 -8.74
C ALA A 468 0.09 -8.08 -9.92
N SER A 469 0.15 -9.41 -10.06
CA SER A 469 0.77 -10.06 -11.23
C SER A 469 0.09 -9.72 -12.56
N PHE A 470 -1.19 -9.36 -12.54
CA PHE A 470 -1.96 -8.99 -13.74
C PHE A 470 -1.84 -7.51 -14.09
N GLU A 471 -1.21 -6.72 -13.20
CA GLU A 471 -1.15 -5.27 -13.29
C GLU A 471 0.29 -4.75 -13.09
N MET A 472 1.31 -5.59 -13.29
CA MET A 472 2.72 -5.22 -13.07
C MET A 472 3.14 -4.00 -13.90
N ASP A 473 2.69 -3.94 -15.15
CA ASP A 473 3.07 -2.89 -16.10
C ASP A 473 2.35 -1.57 -15.77
N GLU A 474 1.08 -1.66 -15.36
CA GLU A 474 0.28 -0.56 -14.85
C GLU A 474 0.83 -0.03 -13.52
N ILE A 475 1.25 -0.90 -12.60
CA ILE A 475 1.93 -0.51 -11.35
C ILE A 475 3.19 0.30 -11.65
N LEU A 476 4.02 -0.19 -12.59
CA LEU A 476 5.21 0.55 -13.02
C LEU A 476 4.84 1.87 -13.71
N TYR A 477 3.77 1.92 -14.47
CA TYR A 477 3.32 3.13 -15.15
C TYR A 477 2.87 4.22 -14.17
N GLU A 478 2.08 3.84 -13.16
CA GLU A 478 1.61 4.75 -12.11
C GLU A 478 2.76 5.29 -11.28
N LEU A 479 3.82 4.49 -11.07
CA LEU A 479 5.02 4.87 -10.34
C LEU A 479 6.20 5.26 -11.24
N ARG A 480 6.01 5.52 -12.54
CA ARG A 480 7.14 5.62 -13.50
C ARG A 480 8.22 6.65 -13.13
N GLU A 481 7.86 7.73 -12.45
CA GLU A 481 8.83 8.74 -11.97
C GLU A 481 9.61 8.28 -10.71
N HIS A 482 9.00 7.40 -9.91
CA HIS A 482 9.49 6.97 -8.59
C HIS A 482 9.89 5.49 -8.56
N SER A 483 9.75 4.72 -9.63
CA SER A 483 10.01 3.28 -9.60
C SER A 483 11.50 2.96 -9.59
N ALA A 484 11.89 2.03 -8.73
CA ALA A 484 13.17 1.33 -8.72
C ALA A 484 12.99 -0.17 -9.02
N GLY A 485 11.83 -0.57 -9.57
CA GLY A 485 11.58 -1.93 -10.01
C GLY A 485 10.57 -2.70 -9.16
N LEU A 486 10.54 -4.01 -9.39
CA LEU A 486 9.63 -4.95 -8.75
C LEU A 486 10.41 -6.07 -8.05
N ASN A 487 9.81 -6.71 -7.06
CA ASN A 487 10.39 -7.84 -6.33
C ASN A 487 9.48 -9.08 -6.35
N CYS A 488 10.12 -10.25 -6.49
CA CYS A 488 9.48 -11.55 -6.38
C CYS A 488 9.32 -12.02 -4.92
N GLY A 489 8.07 -12.23 -4.47
CA GLY A 489 7.74 -12.85 -3.19
C GLY A 489 7.33 -14.33 -3.34
N ARG A 490 7.59 -15.15 -2.32
CA ARG A 490 7.08 -16.54 -2.25
C ARG A 490 5.90 -16.66 -1.30
N TRP A 491 6.13 -16.45 0.00
CA TRP A 491 5.13 -16.73 1.04
C TRP A 491 3.89 -15.87 0.93
N ASP A 492 4.04 -14.55 0.85
CA ASP A 492 2.91 -13.64 0.64
C ASP A 492 2.15 -13.94 -0.67
N TYR A 493 2.87 -14.29 -1.74
CA TYR A 493 2.26 -14.59 -3.03
C TYR A 493 1.35 -15.81 -2.97
N ILE A 494 1.83 -16.91 -2.39
CA ILE A 494 1.03 -18.15 -2.27
C ILE A 494 -0.04 -18.04 -1.18
N PHE A 495 0.18 -17.23 -0.15
CA PHE A 495 -0.85 -16.83 0.80
C PHE A 495 -1.97 -16.04 0.09
N SER A 496 -1.61 -15.09 -0.77
CA SER A 496 -2.54 -14.29 -1.55
C SER A 496 -3.40 -15.18 -2.47
N ILE A 497 -2.82 -16.20 -3.09
CA ILE A 497 -3.58 -17.20 -3.87
C ILE A 497 -4.67 -17.85 -3.01
N ILE A 498 -4.32 -18.36 -1.83
CA ILE A 498 -5.29 -18.99 -0.93
C ILE A 498 -6.38 -18.00 -0.52
N LYS A 499 -5.99 -16.80 -0.10
CA LYS A 499 -6.91 -15.73 0.32
C LYS A 499 -7.89 -15.35 -0.80
N LYS A 500 -7.37 -15.11 -2.00
CA LYS A 500 -8.14 -14.59 -3.14
C LYS A 500 -9.03 -15.65 -3.79
N PHE A 501 -8.58 -16.90 -3.84
CA PHE A 501 -9.35 -18.00 -4.43
C PHE A 501 -9.93 -18.95 -3.38
N GLN A 502 -10.17 -18.45 -2.15
CA GLN A 502 -10.63 -19.22 -0.99
C GLN A 502 -11.89 -20.08 -1.21
N GLN A 503 -12.80 -19.70 -2.12
CA GLN A 503 -14.03 -20.45 -2.41
C GLN A 503 -13.86 -21.52 -3.50
N HIS A 504 -12.69 -21.63 -4.12
CA HIS A 504 -12.50 -22.42 -5.35
C HIS A 504 -11.59 -23.62 -5.12
N PRO A 505 -12.11 -24.86 -5.15
CA PRO A 505 -11.34 -26.07 -4.84
C PRO A 505 -10.21 -26.37 -5.84
N GLN A 506 -10.27 -25.81 -7.05
CA GLN A 506 -9.20 -25.95 -8.04
C GLN A 506 -7.92 -25.14 -7.71
N PHE A 507 -7.97 -24.26 -6.71
CA PHE A 507 -6.81 -23.47 -6.25
C PHE A 507 -6.27 -23.96 -4.89
N VAL A 508 -6.61 -25.18 -4.47
CA VAL A 508 -6.03 -25.76 -3.24
C VAL A 508 -4.55 -26.03 -3.46
N LEU A 509 -3.72 -25.56 -2.53
CA LEU A 509 -2.27 -25.73 -2.59
C LEU A 509 -1.81 -26.96 -1.79
N PRO A 510 -0.74 -27.66 -2.24
CA PRO A 510 -0.09 -28.72 -1.49
C PRO A 510 0.66 -28.13 -0.29
N ASP A 511 1.37 -28.97 0.49
CA ASP A 511 2.31 -28.50 1.51
C ASP A 511 3.16 -27.33 0.99
N ARG A 512 3.22 -26.21 1.72
CA ARG A 512 3.92 -24.98 1.25
C ARG A 512 5.36 -25.20 0.83
N ALA A 513 6.02 -26.19 1.42
CA ALA A 513 7.38 -26.58 1.07
C ALA A 513 7.50 -27.09 -0.38
N LYS A 514 6.46 -27.77 -0.90
CA LYS A 514 6.36 -28.28 -2.27
C LYS A 514 6.04 -27.19 -3.31
N VAL A 515 5.44 -26.07 -2.88
CA VAL A 515 5.16 -24.92 -3.75
C VAL A 515 6.40 -24.06 -3.90
N THR A 516 7.29 -24.43 -4.82
CA THR A 516 8.59 -23.79 -5.03
C THR A 516 8.54 -22.74 -6.15
N MET A 517 9.61 -21.97 -6.31
CA MET A 517 9.72 -21.00 -7.42
C MET A 517 9.79 -21.65 -8.81
N THR A 518 9.90 -22.99 -8.89
CA THR A 518 9.84 -23.74 -10.16
C THR A 518 8.47 -24.37 -10.41
N SER A 519 7.48 -24.15 -9.54
CA SER A 519 6.09 -24.52 -9.83
C SER A 519 5.59 -23.73 -11.05
N PRO A 520 4.75 -24.30 -11.94
CA PRO A 520 4.42 -23.68 -13.23
C PRO A 520 3.91 -22.23 -13.15
N PHE A 521 2.99 -21.96 -12.22
CA PHE A 521 2.45 -20.61 -12.01
C PHE A 521 3.47 -19.63 -11.41
N MET A 522 4.38 -20.12 -10.55
CA MET A 522 5.46 -19.32 -9.97
C MET A 522 6.52 -18.98 -11.01
N GLU A 523 6.87 -19.92 -11.89
CA GLU A 523 7.82 -19.70 -12.98
C GLU A 523 7.26 -18.68 -13.99
N SER A 524 5.96 -18.79 -14.33
CA SER A 524 5.27 -17.81 -15.19
C SER A 524 5.28 -16.41 -14.57
N TYR A 525 4.97 -16.33 -13.28
CA TYR A 525 5.07 -15.10 -12.49
C TYR A 525 6.47 -14.48 -12.54
N VAL A 526 7.53 -15.25 -12.30
CA VAL A 526 8.92 -14.76 -12.32
C VAL A 526 9.31 -14.25 -13.70
N LYS A 527 9.04 -15.04 -14.75
CA LYS A 527 9.37 -14.66 -16.12
C LYS A 527 8.62 -13.40 -16.57
N LEU A 528 7.34 -13.26 -16.19
CA LEU A 528 6.56 -12.06 -16.48
C LEU A 528 7.14 -10.83 -15.78
N LEU A 529 7.54 -10.95 -14.52
CA LEU A 529 8.12 -9.86 -13.75
C LEU A 529 9.44 -9.39 -14.38
N ILE A 530 10.35 -10.30 -14.70
CA ILE A 530 11.64 -9.96 -15.33
C ILE A 530 11.43 -9.26 -16.67
N TYR A 531 10.57 -9.83 -17.54
CA TYR A 531 10.23 -9.21 -18.81
C TYR A 531 9.69 -7.80 -18.65
N THR A 532 8.72 -7.62 -17.75
CA THR A 532 8.06 -6.33 -17.51
C THR A 532 9.06 -5.30 -16.99
N CYS A 533 9.83 -5.63 -15.96
CA CYS A 533 10.83 -4.72 -15.38
C CYS A 533 11.89 -4.28 -16.40
N HIS A 534 12.51 -5.23 -17.11
CA HIS A 534 13.61 -4.92 -18.03
C HIS A 534 13.12 -4.10 -19.22
N ARG A 535 11.92 -4.40 -19.73
CA ARG A 535 11.28 -3.58 -20.77
C ARG A 535 11.07 -2.14 -20.31
N ARG A 536 10.72 -1.93 -19.04
CA ARG A 536 10.52 -0.60 -18.45
C ARG A 536 11.78 0.04 -17.86
N GLY A 537 12.92 -0.62 -17.96
CA GLY A 537 14.21 -0.06 -17.57
C GLY A 537 14.47 -0.01 -16.06
N VAL A 538 13.89 -0.93 -15.29
CA VAL A 538 14.00 -0.99 -13.82
C VAL A 538 14.37 -2.39 -13.34
N HIS A 539 14.77 -2.54 -12.06
CA HIS A 539 15.19 -3.82 -11.51
C HIS A 539 14.05 -4.86 -11.44
N ALA A 540 14.38 -6.11 -11.72
CA ALA A 540 13.65 -7.32 -11.37
C ALA A 540 14.37 -8.03 -10.22
N MET A 541 13.88 -7.88 -8.99
CA MET A 541 14.50 -8.47 -7.81
C MET A 541 13.98 -9.89 -7.53
N GLY A 542 14.89 -10.81 -7.20
CA GLY A 542 14.59 -12.18 -6.80
C GLY A 542 14.12 -12.33 -5.36
N GLY A 543 13.88 -13.58 -4.94
CA GLY A 543 13.23 -13.89 -3.67
C GLY A 543 14.18 -14.12 -2.49
N MET A 544 13.58 -14.43 -1.33
CA MET A 544 14.27 -14.61 -0.05
C MET A 544 14.97 -15.97 0.08
N ALA A 545 16.19 -15.98 0.59
CA ALA A 545 16.80 -17.12 1.27
C ALA A 545 16.87 -16.85 2.80
N ALA A 546 16.04 -17.58 3.55
CA ALA A 546 15.82 -17.34 4.98
C ALA A 546 16.66 -18.22 5.92
N GLN A 547 17.58 -19.03 5.38
CA GLN A 547 18.34 -20.02 6.15
C GLN A 547 19.25 -19.36 7.20
N ILE A 548 19.20 -19.88 8.42
CA ILE A 548 20.11 -19.53 9.51
C ILE A 548 21.18 -20.64 9.61
N PRO A 549 22.48 -20.28 9.66
CA PRO A 549 23.54 -21.28 9.77
C PRO A 549 23.37 -22.21 10.98
N ILE A 550 23.52 -23.51 10.75
CA ILE A 550 23.36 -24.56 11.76
C ILE A 550 24.72 -24.85 12.38
N LYS A 551 25.06 -24.14 13.47
CA LYS A 551 26.40 -24.17 14.08
C LYS A 551 26.86 -25.57 14.50
N ASP A 552 25.94 -26.36 15.05
CA ASP A 552 26.27 -27.65 15.67
C ASP A 552 26.13 -28.84 14.71
N ASN A 553 25.81 -28.58 13.43
CA ASN A 553 25.66 -29.62 12.41
C ASN A 553 26.17 -29.15 11.05
N LYS A 554 27.46 -29.36 10.81
CA LYS A 554 28.13 -28.97 9.57
C LYS A 554 27.46 -29.58 8.33
N GLN A 555 27.09 -30.86 8.37
CA GLN A 555 26.50 -31.54 7.22
C GLN A 555 25.14 -30.93 6.85
N ALA A 556 24.27 -30.69 7.84
CA ALA A 556 22.98 -30.03 7.60
C ALA A 556 23.15 -28.60 7.10
N ASN A 557 24.14 -27.88 7.64
CA ASN A 557 24.49 -26.53 7.20
C ASN A 557 24.97 -26.50 5.74
N ASP A 558 25.85 -27.43 5.34
CA ASP A 558 26.37 -27.52 3.97
C ASP A 558 25.21 -27.82 2.99
N VAL A 559 24.31 -28.74 3.33
CA VAL A 559 23.10 -29.04 2.52
C VAL A 559 22.19 -27.82 2.39
N ALA A 560 22.01 -27.04 3.46
CA ALA A 560 21.21 -25.82 3.42
C ALA A 560 21.85 -24.74 2.52
N LEU A 561 23.16 -24.56 2.61
CA LEU A 561 23.90 -23.60 1.78
C LEU A 561 23.92 -23.99 0.30
N GLU A 562 24.02 -25.28 -0.04
CA GLU A 562 23.92 -25.73 -1.43
C GLU A 562 22.55 -25.45 -2.04
N LYS A 563 21.47 -25.57 -1.26
CA LYS A 563 20.12 -25.14 -1.70
C LYS A 563 20.08 -23.64 -1.98
N VAL A 564 20.64 -22.82 -1.08
CA VAL A 564 20.73 -21.37 -1.29
C VAL A 564 21.53 -21.07 -2.56
N LYS A 565 22.66 -21.74 -2.77
CA LYS A 565 23.50 -21.58 -3.96
C LYS A 565 22.72 -21.90 -5.24
N ALA A 566 22.04 -23.04 -5.28
CA ALA A 566 21.23 -23.45 -6.43
C ALA A 566 20.08 -22.47 -6.71
N ASP A 567 19.40 -22.00 -5.67
CA ASP A 567 18.33 -21.02 -5.80
C ASP A 567 18.83 -19.67 -6.32
N LYS A 568 19.96 -19.17 -5.81
CA LYS A 568 20.53 -17.89 -6.27
C LYS A 568 21.11 -17.97 -7.67
N LEU A 569 21.70 -19.12 -8.03
CA LEU A 569 22.13 -19.40 -9.39
C LEU A 569 20.94 -19.36 -10.36
N ARG A 570 19.83 -20.02 -10.02
CA ARG A 570 18.61 -20.00 -10.84
C ARG A 570 18.10 -18.58 -11.05
N GLU A 571 18.05 -17.76 -9.99
CA GLU A 571 17.56 -16.38 -10.08
C GLU A 571 18.40 -15.52 -11.03
N VAL A 572 19.73 -15.50 -10.86
CA VAL A 572 20.61 -14.69 -11.72
C VAL A 572 20.54 -15.17 -13.18
N MET A 573 20.48 -16.48 -13.40
CA MET A 573 20.37 -17.07 -14.75
C MET A 573 19.03 -16.79 -15.43
N PHE A 574 17.94 -16.62 -14.67
CA PHE A 574 16.64 -16.25 -15.22
C PHE A 574 16.56 -14.78 -15.64
N GLY A 575 17.44 -13.93 -15.13
CA GLY A 575 17.49 -12.52 -15.47
C GLY A 575 17.37 -11.58 -14.28
N HIS A 576 17.19 -12.07 -13.05
CA HIS A 576 17.10 -11.16 -11.89
C HIS A 576 18.34 -10.29 -11.72
N ASP A 577 18.14 -9.03 -11.35
CA ASP A 577 19.23 -8.06 -11.11
C ASP A 577 19.81 -8.14 -9.70
N GLY A 578 19.11 -8.84 -8.80
CA GLY A 578 19.52 -9.02 -7.43
C GLY A 578 18.64 -10.01 -6.69
N THR A 579 18.97 -10.29 -5.43
CA THR A 579 18.29 -11.29 -4.60
C THR A 579 18.24 -10.89 -3.12
N TRP A 580 17.38 -11.55 -2.34
CA TRP A 580 17.24 -11.35 -0.90
C TRP A 580 17.83 -12.47 -0.05
N VAL A 581 18.40 -12.06 1.08
CA VAL A 581 18.82 -12.96 2.17
C VAL A 581 18.36 -12.39 3.52
N ALA A 582 18.04 -13.27 4.48
CA ALA A 582 17.61 -12.85 5.83
C ALA A 582 18.74 -12.87 6.87
N HIS A 583 19.90 -13.44 6.53
CA HIS A 583 21.01 -13.61 7.46
C HIS A 583 22.35 -13.22 6.83
N PRO A 584 23.23 -12.44 7.51
CA PRO A 584 24.50 -11.99 6.95
C PRO A 584 25.42 -13.11 6.44
N ALA A 585 25.36 -14.29 7.05
CA ALA A 585 26.17 -15.44 6.64
C ALA A 585 25.84 -15.99 5.24
N LEU A 586 24.68 -15.65 4.67
CA LEU A 586 24.29 -16.08 3.32
C LEU A 586 24.79 -15.12 2.22
N ILE A 587 25.22 -13.91 2.60
CA ILE A 587 25.66 -12.89 1.64
C ILE A 587 26.84 -13.36 0.79
N PRO A 588 27.90 -13.99 1.33
CA PRO A 588 29.01 -14.45 0.51
C PRO A 588 28.56 -15.44 -0.59
N THR A 589 27.70 -16.39 -0.25
CA THR A 589 27.16 -17.39 -1.19
C THR A 589 26.30 -16.73 -2.27
N ALA A 590 25.43 -15.81 -1.89
CA ALA A 590 24.60 -15.07 -2.86
C ALA A 590 25.46 -14.18 -3.77
N LEU A 591 26.42 -13.44 -3.21
CA LEU A 591 27.36 -12.61 -3.95
C LEU A 591 28.21 -13.44 -4.92
N GLU A 592 28.67 -14.61 -4.52
CA GLU A 592 29.43 -15.51 -5.39
C GLU A 592 28.65 -15.82 -6.67
N GLN A 593 27.39 -16.24 -6.55
CA GLN A 593 26.57 -16.59 -7.72
C GLN A 593 26.30 -15.37 -8.61
N PHE A 594 25.90 -14.24 -8.02
CA PHE A 594 25.63 -13.03 -8.80
C PHE A 594 26.91 -12.45 -9.42
N ASN A 595 28.04 -12.44 -8.73
CA ASN A 595 29.32 -11.98 -9.30
C ASN A 595 29.82 -12.87 -10.44
N LEU A 596 29.55 -14.18 -10.36
CA LEU A 596 29.96 -15.13 -11.38
C LEU A 596 29.16 -14.93 -12.68
N HIS A 597 27.85 -14.74 -12.58
CA HIS A 597 26.94 -14.75 -13.73
C HIS A 597 26.48 -13.36 -14.19
N MET A 598 26.49 -12.34 -13.33
CA MET A 598 26.13 -10.95 -13.62
C MET A 598 27.36 -10.05 -13.49
N LYS A 599 28.07 -9.84 -14.62
CA LYS A 599 29.32 -9.04 -14.67
C LYS A 599 29.07 -7.53 -14.65
N THR A 600 27.91 -7.10 -15.12
CA THR A 600 27.44 -5.72 -15.05
C THR A 600 26.85 -5.41 -13.66
N PRO A 601 26.58 -4.13 -13.33
CA PRO A 601 25.87 -3.78 -12.11
C PRO A 601 24.48 -4.43 -11.96
N ASN A 602 23.83 -4.69 -13.10
CA ASN A 602 22.49 -5.27 -13.24
C ASN A 602 22.32 -5.87 -14.66
N GLN A 603 21.22 -6.57 -14.90
CA GLN A 603 20.84 -7.20 -16.17
C GLN A 603 19.66 -6.51 -16.88
N ILE A 604 19.23 -5.32 -16.44
CA ILE A 604 18.13 -4.53 -17.03
C ILE A 604 18.24 -4.37 -18.55
N HIS A 605 19.46 -4.28 -19.08
CA HIS A 605 19.74 -4.16 -20.52
C HIS A 605 19.42 -5.44 -21.33
N ILE A 606 19.24 -6.57 -20.65
CA ILE A 606 18.91 -7.88 -21.22
C ILE A 606 17.40 -8.08 -21.12
N ILE A 607 16.66 -7.60 -22.12
CA ILE A 607 15.21 -7.79 -22.17
C ILE A 607 14.94 -9.21 -22.68
N PRO A 608 14.36 -10.12 -21.87
CA PRO A 608 14.00 -11.45 -22.36
C PRO A 608 12.90 -11.35 -23.44
N PRO A 609 12.73 -12.38 -24.29
CA PRO A 609 11.62 -12.43 -25.23
C PRO A 609 10.29 -12.26 -24.48
N ASN A 610 9.32 -11.59 -25.11
CA ASN A 610 7.98 -11.47 -24.55
C ASN A 610 7.42 -12.87 -24.29
N PRO A 611 7.15 -13.24 -23.02
CA PRO A 611 6.77 -14.60 -22.71
C PRO A 611 5.38 -14.98 -23.24
N SER A 612 4.58 -14.01 -23.73
CA SER A 612 3.25 -14.21 -24.28
C SER A 612 2.30 -14.97 -23.34
N PHE A 613 2.51 -14.81 -22.03
CA PHE A 613 1.69 -15.46 -21.01
C PHE A 613 0.26 -14.96 -21.04
N THR A 614 -0.64 -15.88 -20.75
CA THR A 614 -2.06 -15.63 -20.53
C THR A 614 -2.37 -15.65 -19.03
N ALA A 615 -3.55 -15.18 -18.66
CA ALA A 615 -4.03 -15.31 -17.29
C ALA A 615 -4.02 -16.77 -16.78
N LYS A 616 -4.21 -17.74 -17.67
CA LYS A 616 -4.20 -19.17 -17.32
C LYS A 616 -2.83 -19.64 -16.86
N ASP A 617 -1.75 -19.07 -17.38
CA ASP A 617 -0.39 -19.45 -17.00
C ASP A 617 -0.05 -18.93 -15.60
N ILE A 618 -0.50 -17.74 -15.23
CA ILE A 618 -0.35 -17.17 -13.87
C ILE A 618 -1.22 -17.94 -12.86
N LEU A 619 -2.31 -18.55 -13.32
CA LEU A 619 -3.27 -19.31 -12.50
C LEU A 619 -3.11 -20.83 -12.65
N SER A 620 -2.01 -21.32 -13.25
CA SER A 620 -1.81 -22.74 -13.54
C SER A 620 -1.39 -23.51 -12.27
N ILE A 621 -2.29 -23.61 -11.31
CA ILE A 621 -2.07 -24.37 -10.07
C ILE A 621 -2.21 -25.86 -10.38
N PRO A 622 -1.18 -26.69 -10.12
CA PRO A 622 -1.28 -28.13 -10.32
C PRO A 622 -2.35 -28.75 -9.44
N GLU A 623 -3.09 -29.73 -9.98
CA GLU A 623 -4.01 -30.53 -9.18
C GLU A 623 -3.28 -31.25 -8.04
N ILE A 624 -3.92 -31.28 -6.86
CA ILE A 624 -3.38 -31.95 -5.69
C ILE A 624 -3.36 -33.46 -5.88
N LYS A 625 -2.20 -34.07 -5.65
CA LYS A 625 -2.01 -35.52 -5.64
C LYS A 625 -2.22 -36.09 -4.24
N SER A 626 -2.34 -37.40 -4.15
CA SER A 626 -2.58 -38.08 -2.86
C SER A 626 -1.51 -37.76 -1.82
N ASP A 627 -0.24 -37.62 -2.19
CA ASP A 627 0.89 -37.40 -1.29
C ASP A 627 1.26 -35.92 -1.11
N ASP A 628 0.45 -34.99 -1.62
CA ASP A 628 0.76 -33.56 -1.65
C ASP A 628 0.48 -32.81 -0.36
N ILE A 629 -0.34 -33.39 0.52
CA ILE A 629 -0.63 -32.85 1.84
C ILE A 629 -0.25 -33.91 2.88
N SER A 630 0.63 -33.54 3.81
CA SER A 630 1.16 -34.45 4.83
C SER A 630 0.77 -34.03 6.24
N GLU A 631 0.75 -34.99 7.17
CA GLU A 631 0.52 -34.70 8.60
C GLU A 631 1.70 -33.89 9.16
N GLU A 632 2.91 -34.14 8.66
CA GLU A 632 4.12 -33.38 8.96
C GLU A 632 3.99 -31.92 8.51
N GLY A 633 3.44 -31.67 7.32
CA GLY A 633 3.13 -30.34 6.81
C GLY A 633 2.12 -29.60 7.69
N LEU A 634 1.04 -30.29 8.09
CA LEU A 634 0.05 -29.76 9.04
C LEU A 634 0.68 -29.41 10.40
N LYS A 635 1.43 -30.34 11.00
CA LYS A 635 2.13 -30.12 12.28
C LYS A 635 3.14 -28.97 12.17
N GLY A 636 3.88 -28.91 11.08
CA GLY A 636 4.85 -27.84 10.80
C GLY A 636 4.18 -26.46 10.71
N ASN A 637 3.03 -26.37 10.02
CA ASN A 637 2.27 -25.12 9.94
C ASN A 637 1.71 -24.69 11.32
N ILE A 638 1.25 -25.63 12.14
CA ILE A 638 0.80 -25.32 13.51
C ILE A 638 1.95 -24.78 14.36
N ILE A 639 3.09 -25.47 14.37
CA ILE A 639 4.25 -25.08 15.17
C ILE A 639 4.73 -23.69 14.78
N VAL A 640 4.98 -23.47 13.50
CA VAL A 640 5.52 -22.21 13.01
C VAL A 640 4.53 -21.07 13.22
N GLY A 641 3.24 -21.29 12.93
CA GLY A 641 2.20 -20.27 13.09
C GLY A 641 2.03 -19.83 14.55
N VAL A 642 2.02 -20.77 15.50
CA VAL A 642 1.89 -20.46 16.93
C VAL A 642 3.17 -19.83 17.50
N GLU A 643 4.35 -20.38 17.20
CA GLU A 643 5.63 -19.84 17.70
C GLU A 643 5.91 -18.44 17.15
N TYR A 644 5.59 -18.19 15.89
CA TYR A 644 5.70 -16.85 15.32
C TYR A 644 4.75 -15.88 16.01
N LEU A 645 3.47 -16.24 16.14
CA LEU A 645 2.49 -15.37 16.78
C LEU A 645 2.86 -15.09 18.25
N ASP A 646 3.37 -16.09 18.97
CA ASP A 646 3.85 -15.92 20.34
C ASP A 646 5.00 -14.90 20.44
N ALA A 647 6.00 -15.01 19.56
CA ALA A 647 7.09 -14.04 19.50
C ALA A 647 6.60 -12.64 19.09
N TRP A 648 5.66 -12.57 18.14
CA TRP A 648 5.10 -11.33 17.64
C TRP A 648 4.31 -10.59 18.73
N LEU A 649 3.49 -11.28 19.52
CA LEU A 649 2.78 -10.70 20.68
C LEU A 649 3.73 -10.22 21.80
N ASN A 650 4.98 -10.69 21.79
CA ASN A 650 6.07 -10.18 22.65
C ASN A 650 6.90 -9.06 22.02
N GLY A 651 6.46 -8.51 20.88
CA GLY A 651 7.15 -7.41 20.22
C GLY A 651 8.28 -7.81 19.27
N ASN A 652 8.42 -9.10 18.94
CA ASN A 652 9.43 -9.57 17.97
C ASN A 652 8.77 -10.13 16.70
N GLY A 653 8.91 -9.41 15.57
CA GLY A 653 8.39 -9.85 14.26
C GLY A 653 9.39 -10.63 13.40
N CYS A 654 10.64 -10.78 13.82
CA CYS A 654 11.70 -11.46 13.06
C CYS A 654 12.24 -12.63 13.88
N VAL A 655 11.76 -13.84 13.59
CA VAL A 655 11.79 -14.95 14.56
C VAL A 655 12.57 -16.15 14.00
N PRO A 656 13.65 -16.58 14.67
CA PRO A 656 14.35 -17.80 14.28
C PRO A 656 13.53 -19.04 14.69
N ILE A 657 12.92 -19.71 13.73
CA ILE A 657 12.13 -20.95 13.95
C ILE A 657 12.69 -22.04 13.04
N ASN A 658 13.05 -23.19 13.62
CA ASN A 658 13.57 -24.36 12.89
C ASN A 658 14.73 -24.01 11.91
N HIS A 659 15.63 -23.12 12.34
CA HIS A 659 16.78 -22.61 11.55
C HIS A 659 16.40 -21.79 10.31
N LEU A 660 15.19 -21.24 10.28
CA LEU A 660 14.76 -20.24 9.31
C LEU A 660 14.46 -18.93 10.04
N MET A 661 14.78 -17.80 9.41
CA MET A 661 14.37 -16.48 9.89
C MET A 661 12.98 -16.19 9.34
N GLU A 662 11.96 -16.35 10.18
CA GLU A 662 10.56 -16.24 9.79
C GLU A 662 10.00 -14.85 10.09
N ASP A 663 9.11 -14.39 9.21
CA ASP A 663 8.34 -13.15 9.30
C ASP A 663 6.82 -13.46 9.24
N ALA A 664 5.98 -12.41 9.20
CA ALA A 664 4.54 -12.59 9.29
C ALA A 664 3.98 -13.39 8.10
N ALA A 665 4.53 -13.24 6.90
CA ALA A 665 4.13 -14.01 5.73
C ALA A 665 4.23 -15.52 5.96
N THR A 666 5.22 -16.01 6.74
CA THR A 666 5.31 -17.43 7.09
C THR A 666 4.14 -17.89 7.96
N ALA A 667 3.74 -17.09 8.95
CA ALA A 667 2.58 -17.40 9.79
C ALA A 667 1.27 -17.29 9.00
N GLU A 668 1.17 -16.32 8.07
CA GLU A 668 0.04 -16.16 7.18
C GLU A 668 -0.17 -17.38 6.29
N ILE A 669 0.86 -17.84 5.56
CA ILE A 669 0.71 -19.04 4.73
C ILE A 669 0.41 -20.29 5.59
N SER A 670 0.99 -20.37 6.79
CA SER A 670 0.79 -21.51 7.69
C SER A 670 -0.68 -21.62 8.13
N ARG A 671 -1.30 -20.55 8.63
CA ARG A 671 -2.74 -20.58 8.97
C ARG A 671 -3.62 -20.76 7.75
N SER A 672 -3.23 -20.17 6.61
CA SER A 672 -4.07 -20.13 5.42
C SER A 672 -4.17 -21.49 4.75
N GLN A 673 -3.07 -22.24 4.71
CA GLN A 673 -3.10 -23.63 4.24
C GLN A 673 -4.02 -24.51 5.10
N ILE A 674 -3.92 -24.41 6.42
CA ILE A 674 -4.76 -25.19 7.32
C ILE A 674 -6.24 -24.83 7.11
N TRP A 675 -6.56 -23.53 7.06
CA TRP A 675 -7.91 -23.07 6.80
C TRP A 675 -8.44 -23.58 5.45
N GLN A 676 -7.62 -23.51 4.39
CA GLN A 676 -7.99 -23.96 3.05
C GLN A 676 -8.26 -25.47 3.02
N TRP A 677 -7.40 -26.26 3.66
CA TRP A 677 -7.55 -27.71 3.73
C TRP A 677 -8.80 -28.13 4.49
N ILE A 678 -9.15 -27.44 5.58
CA ILE A 678 -10.41 -27.65 6.30
C ILE A 678 -11.61 -27.27 5.43
N LYS A 679 -11.58 -26.08 4.82
CA LYS A 679 -12.67 -25.55 3.97
C LYS A 679 -13.02 -26.50 2.82
N HIS A 680 -12.00 -27.04 2.14
CA HIS A 680 -12.16 -27.89 0.96
C HIS A 680 -12.13 -29.39 1.27
N LYS A 681 -12.12 -29.78 2.56
CA LYS A 681 -12.07 -31.18 3.01
C LYS A 681 -10.91 -31.96 2.36
N SER A 682 -9.75 -31.31 2.27
CA SER A 682 -8.54 -31.90 1.71
C SER A 682 -8.13 -33.15 2.49
N LYS A 683 -7.46 -34.07 1.80
CA LYS A 683 -7.05 -35.36 2.36
C LYS A 683 -5.54 -35.41 2.53
N LEU A 684 -5.12 -36.00 3.64
CA LEU A 684 -3.74 -36.44 3.84
C LEU A 684 -3.40 -37.61 2.90
N SER A 685 -2.11 -37.91 2.80
CA SER A 685 -1.57 -39.08 2.09
C SER A 685 -2.18 -40.42 2.48
N ASN A 686 -2.62 -40.57 3.72
CA ASN A 686 -3.32 -41.76 4.21
C ASN A 686 -4.84 -41.76 3.96
N GLY A 687 -5.37 -40.77 3.23
CA GLY A 687 -6.78 -40.61 2.91
C GLY A 687 -7.62 -39.92 4.00
N LYS A 688 -7.04 -39.60 5.17
CA LYS A 688 -7.75 -38.91 6.26
C LYS A 688 -8.09 -37.47 5.84
N VAL A 689 -9.35 -37.09 6.02
CA VAL A 689 -9.81 -35.72 5.75
C VAL A 689 -9.35 -34.79 6.85
N ILE A 690 -8.84 -33.62 6.48
CA ILE A 690 -8.48 -32.56 7.43
C ILE A 690 -9.76 -31.82 7.83
N THR A 691 -10.20 -32.00 9.06
CA THR A 691 -11.34 -31.29 9.65
C THR A 691 -10.89 -30.39 10.80
N LEU A 692 -11.77 -29.51 11.27
CA LEU A 692 -11.49 -28.66 12.43
C LEU A 692 -11.24 -29.49 13.70
N GLU A 693 -11.97 -30.59 13.88
CA GLU A 693 -11.80 -31.51 15.00
C GLU A 693 -10.42 -32.16 14.96
N TYR A 694 -9.98 -32.60 13.78
CA TYR A 694 -8.66 -33.21 13.63
C TYR A 694 -7.53 -32.19 13.82
N PHE A 695 -7.68 -30.97 13.29
CA PHE A 695 -6.76 -29.87 13.58
C PHE A 695 -6.64 -29.62 15.10
N ASN A 696 -7.77 -29.52 15.81
CA ASN A 696 -7.79 -29.31 17.26
C ASN A 696 -7.14 -30.48 18.01
N GLN A 697 -7.30 -31.71 17.54
CA GLN A 697 -6.62 -32.88 18.09
C GLN A 697 -5.10 -32.72 17.95
N ILE A 698 -4.59 -32.43 16.75
CA ILE A 698 -3.15 -32.24 16.51
C ILE A 698 -2.61 -31.05 17.31
N LEU A 699 -3.35 -29.94 17.40
CA LEU A 699 -2.95 -28.79 18.21
C LEU A 699 -2.78 -29.17 19.68
N LYS A 700 -3.71 -29.97 20.24
CA LYS A 700 -3.63 -30.48 21.61
C LYS A 700 -2.43 -31.42 21.81
N GLU A 701 -2.13 -32.27 20.82
CA GLU A 701 -0.95 -33.14 20.84
C GLU A 701 0.37 -32.33 20.81
N LEU A 702 0.40 -31.21 20.09
CA LEU A 702 1.56 -30.32 19.96
C LEU A 702 1.72 -29.34 21.11
N GLN A 703 0.67 -29.07 21.90
CA GLN A 703 0.70 -28.09 22.98
C GLN A 703 1.84 -28.33 23.99
N PRO A 704 2.10 -29.55 24.50
CA PRO A 704 3.24 -29.79 25.39
C PRO A 704 4.60 -29.51 24.74
N VAL A 705 4.72 -29.73 23.42
CA VAL A 705 5.94 -29.42 22.65
C VAL A 705 6.14 -27.90 22.60
N LEU A 706 5.07 -27.16 22.27
CA LEU A 706 5.07 -25.70 22.22
C LEU A 706 5.41 -25.08 23.58
N GLU A 707 4.80 -25.58 24.65
CA GLU A 707 5.08 -25.14 26.04
C GLU A 707 6.52 -25.45 26.45
N ASN A 708 7.04 -26.62 26.11
CA ASN A 708 8.42 -27.00 26.43
C ASN A 708 9.46 -26.18 25.64
N ARG A 709 9.18 -25.81 24.39
CA ARG A 709 10.05 -24.93 23.58
C ARG A 709 9.99 -23.48 24.04
N ASN A 710 8.85 -23.04 24.55
CA ASN A 710 8.58 -21.64 24.91
C ASN A 710 8.32 -21.45 26.42
N LYS A 711 9.07 -22.15 27.30
CA LYS A 711 8.88 -22.15 28.77
C LYS A 711 8.86 -20.76 29.42
N LYS A 712 9.51 -19.78 28.81
CA LYS A 712 9.62 -18.41 29.32
C LYS A 712 8.58 -17.47 28.70
N SER A 713 7.76 -17.96 27.78
CA SER A 713 6.75 -17.14 27.12
C SER A 713 5.62 -16.81 28.10
N THR A 714 5.18 -15.55 28.03
CA THR A 714 4.02 -15.05 28.80
C THR A 714 2.76 -14.92 27.94
N THR A 715 2.92 -15.05 26.62
CA THR A 715 1.88 -14.81 25.60
C THR A 715 1.42 -16.10 24.92
N LEU A 716 2.06 -17.25 25.20
CA LEU A 716 1.71 -18.52 24.54
C LEU A 716 0.25 -18.93 24.81
N LYS A 717 -0.23 -18.62 26.02
CA LYS A 717 -1.63 -18.80 26.44
C LYS A 717 -2.62 -17.97 25.62
N ASP A 718 -2.16 -16.89 24.99
CA ASP A 718 -2.96 -15.98 24.17
C ASP A 718 -2.77 -16.29 22.66
N SER A 719 -1.56 -16.69 22.25
CA SER A 719 -1.26 -16.99 20.84
C SER A 719 -1.93 -18.28 20.35
N ILE A 720 -1.97 -19.34 21.16
CA ILE A 720 -2.66 -20.60 20.81
C ILE A 720 -4.15 -20.37 20.49
N PRO A 721 -4.97 -19.79 21.38
CA PRO A 721 -6.38 -19.58 21.08
C PRO A 721 -6.60 -18.57 19.95
N MET A 722 -5.74 -17.55 19.82
CA MET A 722 -5.82 -16.62 18.69
C MET A 722 -5.57 -17.33 17.35
N PHE A 723 -4.51 -18.14 17.25
CA PHE A 723 -4.22 -18.93 16.05
C PHE A 723 -5.36 -19.90 15.72
N GLN A 724 -5.88 -20.60 16.74
CA GLN A 724 -7.04 -21.48 16.61
C GLN A 724 -8.27 -20.74 16.09
N SER A 725 -8.56 -19.53 16.59
CA SER A 725 -9.73 -18.74 16.17
C SER A 725 -9.64 -18.30 14.71
N LEU A 726 -8.45 -17.95 14.22
CA LEU A 726 -8.23 -17.56 12.83
C LEU A 726 -8.48 -18.73 11.86
N ILE A 727 -8.16 -19.96 12.28
CA ILE A 727 -8.39 -21.19 11.51
C ILE A 727 -9.84 -21.66 11.60
N ALA A 728 -10.47 -21.52 12.77
CA ALA A 728 -11.86 -21.91 12.98
C ALA A 728 -12.88 -20.94 12.35
N SER A 729 -12.44 -19.75 11.94
CA SER A 729 -13.32 -18.72 11.37
C SER A 729 -14.03 -19.23 10.10
N PRO A 730 -15.37 -19.09 10.00
CA PRO A 730 -16.13 -19.55 8.82
C PRO A 730 -15.81 -18.74 7.56
N THR A 731 -15.38 -17.48 7.73
CA THR A 731 -14.88 -16.60 6.69
C THR A 731 -13.38 -16.44 6.83
N PHE A 732 -12.65 -16.42 5.72
CA PHE A 732 -11.22 -16.17 5.77
C PHE A 732 -10.94 -14.74 6.26
N VAL A 733 -10.20 -14.62 7.36
CA VAL A 733 -9.70 -13.31 7.85
C VAL A 733 -8.50 -12.92 6.98
N ASP A 734 -8.55 -11.74 6.35
CA ASP A 734 -7.58 -11.35 5.33
C ASP A 734 -6.13 -11.38 5.83
N PHE A 735 -5.86 -10.86 7.03
CA PHE A 735 -4.54 -10.85 7.65
C PHE A 735 -4.65 -11.18 9.15
N LEU A 736 -3.67 -11.87 9.71
CA LEU A 736 -3.58 -12.14 11.15
C LEU A 736 -3.18 -10.88 11.94
N THR A 737 -2.42 -9.98 11.31
CA THR A 737 -1.75 -8.86 11.98
C THR A 737 -2.73 -7.82 12.54
N PRO A 738 -3.86 -7.44 11.91
CA PRO A 738 -4.82 -6.53 12.55
C PRO A 738 -5.41 -7.11 13.84
N THR A 739 -5.75 -8.40 13.84
CA THR A 739 -6.28 -9.09 15.02
C THR A 739 -5.24 -9.17 16.14
N ALA A 740 -4.01 -9.56 15.80
CA ALA A 740 -2.91 -9.62 16.76
C ALA A 740 -2.53 -8.23 17.30
N TYR A 741 -2.60 -7.19 16.46
CA TYR A 741 -2.25 -5.83 16.84
C TYR A 741 -3.17 -5.27 17.93
N GLN A 742 -4.46 -5.60 17.91
CA GLN A 742 -5.38 -5.20 18.97
C GLN A 742 -4.98 -5.73 20.35
N TYR A 743 -4.35 -6.91 20.41
CA TYR A 743 -3.77 -7.41 21.67
C TYR A 743 -2.60 -6.55 22.13
N VAL A 744 -1.69 -6.20 21.22
CA VAL A 744 -0.52 -5.34 21.49
C VAL A 744 -0.98 -3.98 22.02
N ILE A 745 -1.92 -3.34 21.33
CA ILE A 745 -2.50 -2.05 21.72
C ILE A 745 -3.15 -2.12 23.11
N ARG A 746 -3.92 -3.17 23.39
CA ARG A 746 -4.54 -3.35 24.71
C ARG A 746 -3.48 -3.47 25.81
N ARG A 747 -2.42 -4.22 25.56
CA ARG A 747 -1.31 -4.41 26.50
C ARG A 747 -0.56 -3.10 26.77
N GLU A 748 -0.22 -2.35 25.72
CA GLU A 748 0.47 -1.06 25.83
C GLU A 748 -0.41 0.01 26.52
N ARG A 749 -1.71 0.04 26.22
CA ARG A 749 -2.67 0.96 26.88
C ARG A 749 -2.99 0.56 28.32
N THR A 750 -2.94 -0.71 28.70
CA THR A 750 -3.20 -1.15 30.09
C THR A 750 -1.98 -0.91 30.98
N ALA A 751 -0.78 -1.01 30.42
CA ALA A 751 0.45 -0.58 31.09
C ALA A 751 0.46 0.95 31.36
N PHE A 752 -0.38 1.71 30.65
CA PHE A 752 -0.61 3.11 30.86
C PHE A 752 -1.71 3.33 31.91
N ASN A 753 -1.32 3.79 33.11
CA ASN A 753 -2.27 4.33 34.09
C ASN A 753 -2.51 5.81 33.74
N PRO A 754 -3.72 6.22 33.31
CA PRO A 754 -4.00 7.57 32.83
C PRO A 754 -4.00 8.64 33.96
N LYS A 755 -3.51 8.33 35.15
CA LYS A 755 -3.24 9.33 36.19
C LYS A 755 -1.87 9.95 35.99
N LEU A 756 -1.81 10.94 35.11
CA LEU A 756 -0.84 12.04 35.19
C LEU A 756 -1.49 13.32 34.65
#